data_AF-A0A8J3NZS4-F1
#
_entry.id   AF-A0A8J3NZS4-F1
#
_cell.length_a   1.000
_cell.length_b   1.000
_cell.length_c   1.000
_cell.angle_alpha   90.00
_cell.angle_beta   90.00
_cell.angle_gamma   90.00
#
_symmetry.space_group_name_H-M   'P 1'
#
loop_
_entity.id
_entity.type
_entity.pdbx_description
1 polymer ?
#
loop_
_entity_poly.entity_id
_entity_poly.type
_entity_poly.pdbx_seq_one_letter_code
_entity_poly.pdbx_strand_id
1 'polypeptide(L)'
;MPGWTMAVDFGTCFTTVAVGRGGEAALIEVEQGRYLPSAVALADDGGLLTGRAAASRAVAVPHLAERLPKQALAKAEPTVRLGTRDVPAVELVAAVLRRVSAEAVRVAGGAPDAVLLTHPARWDEPLLARLVEAARLAGLPAPRLMPEPIAAAAWYVDDTLAPGALVAVFDLGGGTLDTAVLRRTAAGFALAGPPGGDPHLGGEDFDEALWDLVAEQASAADARAWAELAAGADQRARRDRAMLRRDVVEAKEALSEHLAHSVLPPGFAAAVPVTRAEFEQRIRPLVRRGADELQLTLDRAGLRADQLAALYLTGGASRVPLVAAEIGAALGVRPTLARDPKGVVACGALRRVRRSGERAAVPAPAPAVTWLSAYRAGRVPGEGPLPDGTDPGTAPAGWRPWSAALPVVPAAAAYAGETLYVAGSRVCAVDVFAAAVRWTSPPMPAASRLEVVGDTVYAYADGTIMALRASDGAPRWAFRAPGTMLAGPLGVHVATATAVLLIGPDGGPRWRHELPAGTAGLAVPGDGRAYATDGAGRLYALDAATGEPQWTAGCGAGPGGPVVLGDLLCVPGTDGMRAFDTAGGELLWHTPGPGGTAMVTAGVVLAAGAGVVAYGLDDGAVRWRTGAGSALAALPAIGHGVLCGRAGDTVVAFDAVSGTPRWAHRTGPAATDPVPAADAVCLSWAVGVPGLDGTRTHLTALDPHTGAARWRSSAAGTAALGPVAVGRMLFVVLSDSSGVNLHALDAATGRSPGWDTIGGAR
;
A
#
# COMPACT_ATOMS: atom_id res chain seq x y z
N MET A 1 34.04 1.40 14.49
CA MET A 1 33.89 0.28 13.54
C MET A 1 33.11 0.82 12.34
N PRO A 2 33.36 0.38 11.10
CA PRO A 2 32.51 0.77 9.98
C PRO A 2 31.06 0.35 10.29
N GLY A 3 30.13 1.22 9.92
CA GLY A 3 28.71 0.99 10.15
C GLY A 3 28.18 -0.29 9.48
N TRP A 4 27.05 -0.80 9.97
CA TRP A 4 26.41 -2.00 9.44
C TRP A 4 24.89 -1.84 9.29
N THR A 5 24.35 -2.46 8.25
CA THR A 5 22.92 -2.46 7.94
C THR A 5 22.33 -3.82 8.25
N MET A 6 21.19 -3.85 8.94
CA MET A 6 20.39 -5.05 9.13
C MET A 6 19.33 -5.12 8.04
N ALA A 7 19.10 -6.29 7.46
CA ALA A 7 17.92 -6.53 6.63
C ALA A 7 17.14 -7.71 7.20
N VAL A 8 15.84 -7.53 7.41
CA VAL A 8 14.95 -8.60 7.86
C VAL A 8 13.91 -8.86 6.79
N ASP A 9 13.80 -10.12 6.42
CA ASP A 9 12.66 -10.61 5.66
C ASP A 9 11.68 -11.27 6.62
N PHE A 10 10.60 -10.55 6.92
CA PHE A 10 9.50 -11.05 7.73
C PHE A 10 8.52 -11.82 6.84
N GLY A 11 8.83 -13.09 6.61
CA GLY A 11 8.00 -13.99 5.82
C GLY A 11 6.83 -14.58 6.62
N THR A 12 5.82 -15.09 5.89
CA THR A 12 4.59 -15.65 6.45
C THR A 12 4.86 -16.80 7.43
N CYS A 13 5.75 -17.73 7.07
CA CYS A 13 6.07 -18.91 7.88
C CYS A 13 7.46 -18.82 8.53
N PHE A 14 8.41 -18.15 7.87
CA PHE A 14 9.77 -18.01 8.34
C PHE A 14 10.25 -16.57 8.21
N THR A 15 11.01 -16.13 9.20
CA THR A 15 11.71 -14.85 9.22
C THR A 15 13.21 -15.09 9.03
N THR A 16 13.86 -14.27 8.21
CA THR A 16 15.31 -14.29 8.02
C THR A 16 15.90 -12.93 8.35
N VAL A 17 17.16 -12.92 8.79
CA VAL A 17 17.90 -11.68 9.04
C VAL A 17 19.29 -11.78 8.46
N ALA A 18 19.72 -10.70 7.82
CA ALA A 18 21.03 -10.56 7.21
C ALA A 18 21.73 -9.30 7.73
N VAL A 19 23.06 -9.36 7.78
CA VAL A 19 23.93 -8.25 8.14
C VAL A 19 24.76 -7.85 6.93
N GLY A 20 24.76 -6.55 6.62
CA GLY A 20 25.58 -5.94 5.60
C GLY A 20 26.73 -5.14 6.20
N ARG A 21 27.98 -5.47 5.84
CA ARG A 21 29.20 -4.76 6.27
C ARG A 21 30.16 -4.58 5.12
N GLY A 22 30.57 -3.34 4.84
CA GLY A 22 31.73 -3.03 4.00
C GLY A 22 31.78 -3.70 2.64
N GLY A 23 30.65 -4.07 2.05
CA GLY A 23 30.69 -4.82 0.80
C GLY A 23 30.47 -6.34 0.92
N GLU A 24 30.07 -6.87 2.08
CA GLU A 24 29.53 -8.24 2.20
C GLU A 24 28.15 -8.27 2.85
N ALA A 25 27.29 -9.21 2.42
CA ALA A 25 25.97 -9.46 2.99
C ALA A 25 25.91 -10.92 3.42
N ALA A 26 25.62 -11.16 4.71
CA ALA A 26 25.62 -12.50 5.28
C ALA A 26 24.34 -12.73 6.08
N LEU A 27 23.71 -13.90 5.87
CA LEU A 27 22.61 -14.35 6.73
C LEU A 27 23.14 -14.64 8.14
N ILE A 28 22.31 -14.34 9.13
CA ILE A 28 22.58 -14.65 10.53
C ILE A 28 21.77 -15.89 10.91
N GLU A 29 22.43 -16.81 11.61
CA GLU A 29 21.76 -17.95 12.19
C GLU A 29 21.12 -17.56 13.52
N VAL A 30 19.83 -17.85 13.65
CA VAL A 30 19.03 -17.63 14.87
C VAL A 30 18.55 -19.00 15.33
N GLU A 31 18.77 -19.34 16.61
CA GLU A 31 18.42 -20.68 17.15
C GLU A 31 19.06 -21.82 16.34
N GLN A 32 20.36 -21.68 16.04
CA GLN A 32 21.17 -22.65 15.28
C GLN A 32 20.63 -22.93 13.86
N GLY A 33 19.87 -22.01 13.27
CA GLY A 33 19.41 -22.15 11.89
C GLY A 33 19.26 -20.82 11.16
N ARG A 34 19.27 -20.86 9.84
CA ARG A 34 19.18 -19.67 8.98
C ARG A 34 17.76 -19.10 8.84
N TYR A 35 16.74 -19.88 9.23
CA TYR A 35 15.34 -19.50 9.11
C TYR A 35 14.67 -19.67 10.47
N LEU A 36 14.19 -18.58 11.05
CA LEU A 36 13.43 -18.59 12.29
C LEU A 36 11.95 -18.81 11.96
N PRO A 37 11.24 -19.79 12.53
CA PRO A 37 9.78 -19.83 12.39
C PRO A 37 9.15 -18.52 12.85
N SER A 38 8.26 -17.94 12.04
CA SER A 38 7.58 -16.69 12.38
C SER A 38 6.54 -16.86 13.50
N ALA A 39 6.33 -18.07 14.01
CA ALA A 39 5.31 -18.37 15.02
C ALA A 39 5.53 -17.65 16.36
N VAL A 40 4.43 -17.36 17.05
CA VAL A 40 4.38 -16.74 18.39
C VAL A 40 3.43 -17.54 19.28
N ALA A 41 3.78 -17.72 20.55
CA ALA A 41 2.92 -18.44 21.50
C ALA A 41 2.94 -17.81 22.90
N LEU A 42 1.84 -17.95 23.64
CA LEU A 42 1.77 -17.52 25.03
C LEU A 42 2.56 -18.49 25.93
N ALA A 43 3.54 -17.94 26.64
CA ALA A 43 4.32 -18.64 27.66
C ALA A 43 3.52 -18.82 28.95
N ASP A 44 3.96 -19.74 29.82
CA ASP A 44 3.29 -20.02 31.09
C ASP A 44 3.41 -18.84 32.09
N ASP A 45 4.42 -17.99 31.93
CA ASP A 45 4.63 -16.75 32.70
C ASP A 45 3.84 -15.53 32.14
N GLY A 46 3.06 -15.74 31.07
CA GLY A 46 2.30 -14.68 30.39
C GLY A 46 3.08 -13.90 29.34
N GLY A 47 4.37 -14.20 29.13
CA GLY A 47 5.20 -13.66 28.05
C GLY A 47 4.87 -14.25 26.67
N LEU A 48 5.54 -13.75 25.63
CA LEU A 48 5.44 -14.29 24.26
C LEU A 48 6.70 -15.09 23.90
N LEU A 49 6.53 -16.37 23.63
CA LEU A 49 7.53 -17.22 22.97
C LEU A 49 7.52 -16.92 21.47
N THR A 50 8.67 -17.05 20.82
CA THR A 50 8.84 -16.90 19.37
C THR A 50 9.68 -18.04 18.80
N GLY A 51 9.77 -18.15 17.48
CA GLY A 51 10.70 -19.09 16.84
C GLY A 51 10.33 -20.56 17.04
N ARG A 52 11.35 -21.42 17.23
CA ARG A 52 11.15 -22.87 17.33
C ARG A 52 10.33 -23.26 18.56
N ALA A 53 10.48 -22.53 19.67
CA ALA A 53 9.72 -22.76 20.89
C ALA A 53 8.21 -22.50 20.67
N ALA A 54 7.87 -21.38 20.02
CA ALA A 54 6.49 -21.08 19.66
C ALA A 54 5.91 -22.08 18.64
N ALA A 55 6.69 -22.45 17.62
CA ALA A 55 6.27 -23.45 16.63
C ALA A 55 5.99 -24.81 17.29
N SER A 56 6.85 -25.24 18.21
CA SER A 56 6.65 -26.49 18.97
C SER A 56 5.38 -26.42 19.84
N ARG A 57 5.12 -25.25 20.45
CA ARG A 57 3.91 -25.03 21.26
C ARG A 57 2.65 -24.98 20.40
N ALA A 58 2.72 -24.46 19.18
CA ALA A 58 1.60 -24.47 18.24
C ALA A 58 1.15 -25.89 17.84
N VAL A 59 2.07 -26.86 17.86
CA VAL A 59 1.77 -28.28 17.64
C VAL A 59 1.14 -28.89 18.90
N ALA A 60 1.72 -28.62 20.08
CA ALA A 60 1.30 -29.24 21.34
C ALA A 60 -0.03 -28.67 21.88
N VAL A 61 -0.22 -27.36 21.79
CA VAL A 61 -1.34 -26.60 22.38
C VAL A 61 -1.75 -25.46 21.43
N PRO A 62 -2.44 -25.75 20.30
CA PRO A 62 -2.66 -24.79 19.23
C PRO A 62 -3.36 -23.48 19.65
N HIS A 63 -4.30 -23.55 20.59
CA HIS A 63 -5.07 -22.38 21.04
C HIS A 63 -4.22 -21.34 21.82
N LEU A 64 -2.97 -21.65 22.15
CA LEU A 64 -2.03 -20.73 22.78
C LEU A 64 -1.02 -20.13 21.79
N ALA A 65 -1.12 -20.42 20.50
CA ALA A 65 -0.14 -20.01 19.51
C ALA A 65 -0.75 -19.46 18.22
N GLU A 66 -0.07 -18.49 17.62
CA GLU A 66 -0.30 -17.99 16.28
C GLU A 66 0.87 -18.43 15.39
N ARG A 67 0.56 -19.12 14.29
CA ARG A 67 1.59 -19.65 13.38
C ARG A 67 1.95 -18.66 12.28
N LEU A 68 1.01 -17.80 11.89
CA LEU A 68 1.09 -16.95 10.70
C LEU A 68 0.84 -15.47 11.07
N PRO A 69 1.65 -14.86 11.95
CA PRO A 69 1.39 -13.50 12.43
C PRO A 69 1.40 -12.45 11.31
N LYS A 70 2.09 -12.70 10.18
CA LYS A 70 2.03 -11.82 9.00
C LYS A 70 0.62 -11.74 8.41
N GLN A 71 -0.10 -12.87 8.34
CA GLN A 71 -1.49 -12.91 7.91
C GLN A 71 -2.41 -12.28 8.96
N ALA A 72 -2.15 -12.52 10.26
CA ALA A 72 -2.90 -11.87 11.34
C ALA A 72 -2.77 -10.34 11.28
N LEU A 73 -1.58 -9.81 10.96
CA LEU A 73 -1.34 -8.38 10.77
C LEU A 73 -2.19 -7.78 9.63
N ALA A 74 -2.45 -8.58 8.59
CA ALA A 74 -3.20 -8.18 7.40
C ALA A 74 -4.73 -8.24 7.56
N LYS A 75 -5.25 -8.72 8.69
CA LYS A 75 -6.70 -8.77 8.96
C LYS A 75 -7.27 -7.36 9.18
N ALA A 76 -8.56 -7.20 8.88
CA ALA A 76 -9.30 -5.97 9.16
C ALA A 76 -9.25 -5.61 10.66
N GLU A 77 -9.46 -6.62 11.51
CA GLU A 77 -9.21 -6.59 12.95
C GLU A 77 -7.93 -7.37 13.30
N PRO A 78 -6.78 -6.69 13.44
CA PRO A 78 -5.49 -7.35 13.63
C PRO A 78 -5.27 -7.74 15.10
N THR A 79 -6.12 -8.61 15.64
CA THR A 79 -6.03 -9.13 17.01
C THR A 79 -6.10 -10.66 16.98
N VAL A 80 -5.30 -11.31 17.82
CA VAL A 80 -5.28 -12.78 17.95
C VAL A 80 -5.54 -13.17 19.40
N ARG A 81 -6.49 -14.11 19.59
CA ARG A 81 -6.77 -14.72 20.89
C ARG A 81 -5.76 -15.84 21.16
N LEU A 82 -4.87 -15.65 22.13
CA LEU A 82 -3.96 -16.67 22.64
C LEU A 82 -4.44 -17.10 24.03
N GLY A 83 -5.07 -18.26 24.13
CA GLY A 83 -5.75 -18.72 25.34
C GLY A 83 -6.90 -17.79 25.71
N THR A 84 -6.82 -17.16 26.88
CA THR A 84 -7.82 -16.19 27.33
C THR A 84 -7.46 -14.74 26.96
N ARG A 85 -6.26 -14.48 26.43
CA ARG A 85 -5.74 -13.13 26.18
C ARG A 85 -5.89 -12.74 24.71
N ASP A 86 -6.45 -11.56 24.46
CA ASP A 86 -6.37 -10.88 23.16
C ASP A 86 -5.03 -10.16 23.04
N VAL A 87 -4.30 -10.46 21.96
CA VAL A 87 -2.99 -9.86 21.67
C VAL A 87 -3.05 -9.17 20.31
N PRO A 88 -2.74 -7.87 20.20
CA PRO A 88 -2.62 -7.20 18.92
C PRO A 88 -1.59 -7.89 18.03
N ALA A 89 -1.91 -8.12 16.75
CA ALA A 89 -1.00 -8.77 15.81
C ALA A 89 0.32 -8.01 15.64
N VAL A 90 0.28 -6.68 15.78
CA VAL A 90 1.48 -5.82 15.80
C VAL A 90 2.45 -6.22 16.93
N GLU A 91 1.96 -6.60 18.11
CA GLU A 91 2.79 -7.09 19.21
C GLU A 91 3.41 -8.46 18.91
N LEU A 92 2.67 -9.34 18.21
CA LEU A 92 3.19 -10.63 17.77
C LEU A 92 4.35 -10.44 16.80
N VAL A 93 4.18 -9.57 15.80
CA VAL A 93 5.25 -9.25 14.83
C VAL A 93 6.43 -8.59 15.52
N ALA A 94 6.20 -7.67 16.46
CA ALA A 94 7.24 -7.02 17.24
C ALA A 94 8.07 -8.04 18.05
N ALA A 95 7.44 -9.07 18.61
CA ALA A 95 8.14 -10.12 19.34
C ALA A 95 9.11 -10.90 18.42
N VAL A 96 8.68 -11.24 17.20
CA VAL A 96 9.53 -11.93 16.20
C VAL A 96 10.68 -11.03 15.76
N LEU A 97 10.40 -9.76 15.43
CA LEU A 97 11.42 -8.78 15.04
C LEU A 97 12.47 -8.57 16.14
N ARG A 98 12.03 -8.50 17.40
CA ARG A 98 12.92 -8.38 18.56
C ARG A 98 13.85 -9.58 18.71
N ARG A 99 13.37 -10.78 18.39
CA ARG A 99 14.16 -12.01 18.47
C ARG A 99 15.29 -12.02 17.44
N VAL A 100 14.98 -11.72 16.18
CA VAL A 100 15.98 -11.70 15.10
C VAL A 100 16.95 -10.53 15.25
N SER A 101 16.47 -9.38 15.73
CA SER A 101 17.33 -8.21 15.93
C SER A 101 18.31 -8.38 17.08
N ALA A 102 17.89 -8.97 18.19
CA ALA A 102 18.77 -9.27 19.32
C ALA A 102 19.95 -10.15 18.87
N GLU A 103 19.68 -11.14 18.02
CA GLU A 103 20.72 -12.02 17.49
C GLU A 103 21.64 -11.31 16.50
N ALA A 104 21.09 -10.49 15.59
CA ALA A 104 21.89 -9.69 14.67
C ALA A 104 22.81 -8.70 15.44
N VAL A 105 22.29 -8.01 16.46
CA VAL A 105 23.06 -7.11 17.33
C VAL A 105 24.14 -7.86 18.10
N ARG A 106 23.85 -9.07 18.60
CA ARG A 106 24.83 -9.92 19.28
C ARG A 106 25.98 -10.32 18.36
N VAL A 107 25.67 -10.72 17.12
CA VAL A 107 26.69 -11.10 16.12
C VAL A 107 27.48 -9.89 15.62
N ALA A 108 26.80 -8.75 15.44
CA ALA A 108 27.43 -7.52 14.97
C ALA A 108 28.23 -6.80 16.08
N GLY A 109 27.89 -6.96 17.36
CA GLY A 109 28.56 -6.29 18.47
C GLY A 109 28.14 -4.83 18.67
N GLY A 110 26.88 -4.48 18.38
CA GLY A 110 26.33 -3.13 18.53
C GLY A 110 25.01 -2.95 17.78
N ALA A 111 24.33 -1.80 17.94
CA ALA A 111 23.10 -1.50 17.20
C ALA A 111 23.38 -1.28 15.69
N PRO A 112 22.43 -1.59 14.78
CA PRO A 112 22.57 -1.29 13.36
C PRO A 112 22.41 0.21 13.09
N ASP A 113 23.11 0.72 12.09
CA ASP A 113 22.94 2.12 11.63
C ASP A 113 21.71 2.29 10.76
N ALA A 114 21.30 1.22 10.08
CA ALA A 114 20.10 1.18 9.25
C ALA A 114 19.43 -0.18 9.31
N VAL A 115 18.10 -0.20 9.22
CA VAL A 115 17.28 -1.40 9.18
C VAL A 115 16.48 -1.40 7.88
N LEU A 116 16.56 -2.48 7.10
CA LEU A 116 15.69 -2.75 5.97
C LEU A 116 14.66 -3.80 6.39
N LEU A 117 13.38 -3.54 6.16
CA LEU A 117 12.32 -4.54 6.31
C LEU A 117 11.66 -4.81 4.97
N THR A 118 11.58 -6.08 4.58
CA THR A 118 10.86 -6.44 3.36
C THR A 118 9.38 -6.66 3.61
N HIS A 119 8.58 -6.38 2.59
CA HIS A 119 7.13 -6.58 2.61
C HIS A 119 6.57 -7.03 1.26
N PRO A 120 5.39 -7.65 1.21
CA PRO A 120 4.74 -7.99 -0.05
C PRO A 120 4.44 -6.72 -0.86
N ALA A 121 4.67 -6.76 -2.17
CA ALA A 121 4.50 -5.57 -3.03
C ALA A 121 3.04 -5.07 -3.10
N ARG A 122 2.07 -5.92 -2.76
CA ARG A 122 0.63 -5.60 -2.75
C ARG A 122 0.15 -4.86 -1.49
N TRP A 123 0.99 -4.75 -0.46
CA TRP A 123 0.60 -4.09 0.79
C TRP A 123 0.43 -2.58 0.59
N ASP A 124 -0.67 -2.07 1.13
CA ASP A 124 -1.02 -0.65 1.13
C ASP A 124 -0.44 0.08 2.35
N GLU A 125 -0.52 1.41 2.35
CA GLU A 125 0.04 2.27 3.39
C GLU A 125 -0.41 1.90 4.82
N PRO A 126 -1.69 1.55 5.10
CA PRO A 126 -2.10 1.08 6.42
C PRO A 126 -1.35 -0.17 6.90
N LEU A 127 -1.14 -1.16 6.03
CA LEU A 127 -0.39 -2.38 6.40
C LEU A 127 1.10 -2.08 6.60
N LEU A 128 1.68 -1.21 5.76
CA LEU A 128 3.07 -0.77 5.92
C LEU A 128 3.26 -0.02 7.25
N ALA A 129 2.32 0.85 7.64
CA ALA A 129 2.35 1.55 8.92
C ALA A 129 2.31 0.58 10.12
N ARG A 130 1.51 -0.49 10.04
CA ARG A 130 1.48 -1.55 11.07
C ARG A 130 2.82 -2.28 11.19
N LEU A 131 3.51 -2.53 10.08
CA LEU A 131 4.84 -3.16 10.08
C LEU A 131 5.90 -2.23 10.70
N VAL A 132 5.86 -0.94 10.37
CA VAL A 132 6.73 0.09 10.98
C VAL A 132 6.48 0.17 12.49
N GLU A 133 5.22 0.15 12.92
CA GLU A 133 4.88 0.15 14.34
C GLU A 133 5.40 -1.10 15.05
N ALA A 134 5.30 -2.29 14.43
CA ALA A 134 5.87 -3.51 14.98
C ALA A 134 7.40 -3.41 15.15
N ALA A 135 8.10 -2.79 14.19
CA ALA A 135 9.53 -2.54 14.29
C ALA A 135 9.88 -1.58 15.43
N ARG A 136 9.10 -0.51 15.60
CA ARG A 136 9.23 0.44 16.71
C ARG A 136 9.03 -0.26 18.06
N LEU A 137 7.98 -1.08 18.19
CA LEU A 137 7.74 -1.90 19.39
C LEU A 137 8.85 -2.94 19.63
N ALA A 138 9.55 -3.38 18.59
CA ALA A 138 10.71 -4.27 18.71
C ALA A 138 11.98 -3.54 19.18
N GLY A 139 11.96 -2.21 19.29
CA GLY A 139 13.12 -1.39 19.66
C GLY A 139 14.09 -1.14 18.51
N LEU A 140 13.62 -1.27 17.26
CA LEU A 140 14.43 -1.02 16.07
C LEU A 140 14.43 0.46 15.70
N PRO A 141 15.53 0.97 15.11
CA PRO A 141 15.50 2.22 14.35
C PRO A 141 14.40 2.21 13.29
N ALA A 142 13.95 3.40 12.87
CA ALA A 142 12.95 3.54 11.81
C ALA A 142 13.37 2.72 10.57
N PRO A 143 12.58 1.72 10.16
CA PRO A 143 12.99 0.81 9.11
C PRO A 143 12.72 1.39 7.72
N ARG A 144 13.67 1.18 6.81
CA ARG A 144 13.50 1.37 5.38
C ARG A 144 12.69 0.21 4.82
N LEU A 145 11.52 0.47 4.26
CA LEU A 145 10.69 -0.59 3.68
C LEU A 145 11.13 -0.93 2.25
N MET A 146 11.13 -2.21 1.91
CA MET A 146 11.47 -2.67 0.55
C MET A 146 10.50 -3.75 0.07
N PRO A 147 9.91 -3.63 -1.12
CA PRO A 147 9.12 -4.71 -1.69
C PRO A 147 9.98 -5.97 -1.89
N GLU A 148 9.48 -7.10 -1.38
CA GLU A 148 10.08 -8.44 -1.53
C GLU A 148 10.51 -8.76 -2.97
N PRO A 149 9.69 -8.54 -4.02
CA PRO A 149 10.14 -8.85 -5.38
C PRO A 149 11.30 -7.98 -5.85
N ILE A 150 11.39 -6.71 -5.40
CA ILE A 150 12.53 -5.83 -5.72
C ILE A 150 13.80 -6.36 -5.05
N ALA A 151 13.70 -6.77 -3.78
CA ALA A 151 14.80 -7.37 -3.05
C ALA A 151 15.26 -8.68 -3.69
N ALA A 152 14.32 -9.56 -4.05
CA ALA A 152 14.61 -10.82 -4.74
C ALA A 152 15.32 -10.59 -6.08
N ALA A 153 14.81 -9.68 -6.92
CA ALA A 153 15.44 -9.38 -8.21
C ALA A 153 16.84 -8.76 -8.06
N ALA A 154 17.06 -7.93 -7.03
CA ALA A 154 18.38 -7.37 -6.72
C ALA A 154 19.41 -8.45 -6.34
N TRP A 155 18.97 -9.59 -5.81
CA TRP A 155 19.85 -10.73 -5.55
C TRP A 155 20.28 -11.44 -6.83
N TYR A 156 19.33 -11.69 -7.73
CA TYR A 156 19.57 -12.48 -8.95
C TYR A 156 20.39 -11.75 -10.02
N VAL A 157 20.39 -10.42 -9.99
CA VAL A 157 21.03 -9.63 -11.05
C VAL A 157 22.55 -9.69 -11.01
N ASP A 158 23.09 -10.07 -12.17
CA ASP A 158 24.46 -9.79 -12.59
C ASP A 158 24.51 -8.49 -13.43
N ASP A 159 25.69 -7.90 -13.61
CA ASP A 159 25.86 -6.61 -14.34
C ASP A 159 25.49 -6.68 -15.84
N THR A 160 25.10 -7.85 -16.33
CA THR A 160 24.73 -8.14 -17.73
C THR A 160 23.31 -7.72 -18.11
N LEU A 161 22.41 -7.51 -17.14
CA LEU A 161 21.01 -7.17 -17.45
C LEU A 161 20.86 -5.66 -17.71
N ALA A 162 20.63 -5.28 -18.97
CA ALA A 162 20.57 -3.89 -19.41
C ALA A 162 19.38 -3.11 -18.79
N PRO A 163 19.54 -1.80 -18.52
CA PRO A 163 18.42 -0.93 -18.18
C PRO A 163 17.28 -1.02 -19.21
N GLY A 164 16.04 -1.05 -18.74
CA GLY A 164 14.84 -1.25 -19.54
C GLY A 164 14.37 -2.70 -19.64
N ALA A 165 15.25 -3.68 -19.37
CA ALA A 165 14.91 -5.10 -19.38
C ALA A 165 13.79 -5.42 -18.39
N LEU A 166 12.89 -6.31 -18.79
CA LEU A 166 11.78 -6.77 -17.96
C LEU A 166 12.13 -8.10 -17.31
N VAL A 167 11.85 -8.23 -16.01
CA VAL A 167 12.00 -9.49 -15.28
C VAL A 167 10.71 -9.77 -14.52
N ALA A 168 10.34 -11.03 -14.43
CA ALA A 168 9.25 -11.48 -13.57
C ALA A 168 9.82 -12.09 -12.30
N VAL A 169 9.13 -11.89 -11.17
CA VAL A 169 9.38 -12.55 -9.90
C VAL A 169 8.16 -13.36 -9.52
N PHE A 170 8.37 -14.63 -9.20
CA PHE A 170 7.36 -15.58 -8.74
C PHE A 170 7.78 -16.07 -7.35
N ASP A 171 7.11 -15.57 -6.31
CA ASP A 171 7.38 -15.91 -4.91
C ASP A 171 6.32 -16.86 -4.37
N LEU A 172 6.65 -18.15 -4.33
CA LEU A 172 5.79 -19.17 -3.75
C LEU A 172 6.27 -19.51 -2.34
N GLY A 173 5.67 -18.81 -1.38
CA GLY A 173 5.91 -18.96 0.04
C GLY A 173 5.19 -20.17 0.64
N GLY A 174 5.10 -20.20 1.98
CA GLY A 174 4.38 -21.27 2.68
C GLY A 174 2.86 -21.14 2.61
N GLY A 175 2.31 -19.92 2.59
CA GLY A 175 0.85 -19.72 2.58
C GLY A 175 0.34 -18.73 1.54
N THR A 176 1.22 -18.15 0.72
CA THR A 176 0.85 -17.17 -0.30
C THR A 176 1.75 -17.27 -1.52
N LEU A 177 1.18 -16.90 -2.67
CA LEU A 177 1.87 -16.65 -3.91
C LEU A 177 1.89 -15.14 -4.14
N ASP A 178 3.06 -14.59 -4.42
CA ASP A 178 3.24 -13.21 -4.85
C ASP A 178 3.88 -13.17 -6.24
N THR A 179 3.31 -12.39 -7.15
CA THR A 179 3.84 -12.23 -8.50
C THR A 179 4.04 -10.76 -8.83
N ALA A 180 5.16 -10.45 -9.49
CA ALA A 180 5.47 -9.09 -9.88
C ALA A 180 6.29 -9.06 -11.17
N VAL A 181 6.04 -8.06 -12.00
CA VAL A 181 6.88 -7.75 -13.15
C VAL A 181 7.65 -6.48 -12.84
N LEU A 182 8.96 -6.53 -13.01
CA LEU A 182 9.88 -5.46 -12.70
C LEU A 182 10.60 -4.99 -13.96
N ARG A 183 10.88 -3.70 -14.02
CA ARG A 183 11.75 -3.11 -15.03
C ARG A 183 13.10 -2.78 -14.40
N ARG A 184 14.19 -3.23 -15.03
CA ARG A 184 15.54 -2.82 -14.66
C ARG A 184 15.69 -1.32 -14.90
N THR A 185 16.03 -0.58 -13.86
CA THR A 185 16.40 0.83 -13.93
C THR A 185 17.92 0.96 -13.81
N ALA A 186 18.46 2.16 -14.03
CA ALA A 186 19.87 2.44 -13.78
C ALA A 186 20.26 2.17 -12.31
N ALA A 187 19.36 2.49 -11.37
CA ALA A 187 19.58 2.33 -9.94
C ALA A 187 19.23 0.93 -9.38
N GLY A 188 18.49 0.10 -10.12
CA GLY A 188 18.03 -1.20 -9.63
C GLY A 188 16.79 -1.70 -10.36
N PHE A 189 15.68 -1.86 -9.63
CA PHE A 189 14.40 -2.33 -10.17
C PHE A 189 13.25 -1.47 -9.68
N ALA A 190 12.25 -1.32 -10.55
CA ALA A 190 10.95 -0.74 -10.23
C ALA A 190 9.84 -1.65 -10.73
N LEU A 191 8.66 -1.59 -10.12
CA LEU A 191 7.47 -2.28 -10.62
C LEU A 191 7.12 -1.78 -12.02
N ALA A 192 6.91 -2.71 -12.95
CA ALA A 192 6.50 -2.41 -14.33
C ALA A 192 4.98 -2.33 -14.49
N GLY A 193 4.22 -2.72 -13.46
CA GLY A 193 2.76 -2.69 -13.40
C GLY A 193 2.27 -3.11 -12.01
N PRO A 194 0.95 -3.21 -11.81
CA PRO A 194 0.38 -3.68 -10.56
C PRO A 194 0.88 -5.10 -10.22
N PRO A 195 1.33 -5.36 -8.98
CA PRO A 195 1.66 -6.72 -8.56
C PRO A 195 0.39 -7.59 -8.50
N GLY A 196 0.56 -8.90 -8.61
CA GLY A 196 -0.50 -9.90 -8.47
C GLY A 196 -0.11 -11.00 -7.49
N GLY A 197 -0.77 -12.15 -7.60
CA GLY A 197 -0.57 -13.28 -6.71
C GLY A 197 -1.88 -13.73 -6.05
N ASP A 198 -1.74 -14.71 -5.17
CA ASP A 198 -2.84 -15.44 -4.57
C ASP A 198 -2.61 -15.64 -3.06
N PRO A 199 -3.48 -15.08 -2.20
CA PRO A 199 -3.34 -15.20 -0.76
C PRO A 199 -3.71 -16.60 -0.21
N HIS A 200 -4.19 -17.50 -1.07
CA HIS A 200 -4.67 -18.85 -0.74
C HIS A 200 -3.96 -19.93 -1.58
N LEU A 201 -2.70 -19.68 -1.93
CA LEU A 201 -1.87 -20.62 -2.66
C LEU A 201 -0.45 -20.59 -2.10
N GLY A 202 0.01 -21.67 -1.50
CA GLY A 202 1.37 -21.78 -0.97
C GLY A 202 1.82 -23.21 -0.73
N GLY A 203 2.96 -23.37 -0.08
CA GLY A 203 3.52 -24.67 0.30
C GLY A 203 2.65 -25.49 1.26
N GLU A 204 1.74 -24.87 2.02
CA GLU A 204 0.77 -25.55 2.89
C GLU A 204 -0.30 -26.29 2.07
N ASP A 205 -0.73 -25.75 0.92
CA ASP A 205 -1.63 -26.47 0.01
C ASP A 205 -0.95 -27.70 -0.60
N PHE A 206 0.38 -27.64 -0.77
CA PHE A 206 1.16 -28.80 -1.19
C PHE A 206 1.29 -29.83 -0.06
N ASP A 207 1.38 -29.38 1.20
CA ASP A 207 1.36 -30.26 2.37
C ASP A 207 0.01 -30.98 2.50
N GLU A 208 -1.11 -30.27 2.26
CA GLU A 208 -2.44 -30.91 2.24
C GLU A 208 -2.57 -31.92 1.10
N ALA A 209 -2.08 -31.60 -0.11
CA ALA A 209 -2.11 -32.54 -1.23
C ALA A 209 -1.28 -33.82 -0.96
N LEU A 210 -0.13 -33.70 -0.27
CA LEU A 210 0.68 -34.85 0.13
C LEU A 210 0.05 -35.60 1.31
N TRP A 211 -0.57 -34.88 2.25
CA TRP A 211 -1.35 -35.48 3.34
C TRP A 211 -2.45 -36.38 2.78
N ASP A 212 -3.21 -35.92 1.80
CA ASP A 212 -4.29 -36.68 1.17
C ASP A 212 -3.77 -37.94 0.45
N LEU A 213 -2.60 -37.84 -0.20
CA LEU A 213 -1.94 -38.99 -0.81
C LEU A 213 -1.52 -40.03 0.24
N VAL A 214 -0.89 -39.60 1.34
CA VAL A 214 -0.51 -40.48 2.46
C VAL A 214 -1.77 -41.09 3.10
N ALA A 215 -2.83 -40.31 3.25
CA ALA A 215 -4.11 -40.76 3.80
C ALA A 215 -4.74 -41.88 2.96
N GLU A 216 -4.77 -41.70 1.64
CA GLU A 216 -5.30 -42.68 0.70
C GLU A 216 -4.54 -44.01 0.80
N GLN A 217 -3.21 -43.96 0.76
CA GLN A 217 -2.37 -45.16 0.81
C GLN A 217 -2.37 -45.82 2.20
N ALA A 218 -2.34 -45.04 3.28
CA ALA A 218 -2.43 -45.56 4.64
C ALA A 218 -3.79 -46.22 4.89
N SER A 219 -4.88 -45.59 4.48
CA SER A 219 -6.23 -46.15 4.59
C SER A 219 -6.39 -47.45 3.80
N ALA A 220 -5.75 -47.55 2.62
CA ALA A 220 -5.72 -48.78 1.85
C ALA A 220 -4.95 -49.92 2.55
N ALA A 221 -3.91 -49.58 3.33
CA ALA A 221 -3.13 -50.56 4.09
C ALA A 221 -3.83 -50.99 5.39
N ASP A 222 -4.38 -50.04 6.15
CA ASP A 222 -5.16 -50.28 7.36
C ASP A 222 -6.16 -49.14 7.61
N ALA A 223 -7.38 -49.32 7.12
CA ALA A 223 -8.46 -48.34 7.21
C ALA A 223 -8.84 -48.01 8.67
N ARG A 224 -8.74 -48.99 9.58
CA ARG A 224 -9.09 -48.78 10.98
C ARG A 224 -8.05 -47.94 11.68
N ALA A 225 -6.77 -48.29 11.53
CA ALA A 225 -5.68 -47.53 12.12
C ALA A 225 -5.66 -46.08 11.59
N TRP A 226 -5.92 -45.89 10.29
CA TRP A 226 -6.04 -44.54 9.72
C TRP A 226 -7.21 -43.76 10.33
N ALA A 227 -8.40 -44.38 10.44
CA ALA A 227 -9.57 -43.72 11.02
C ALA A 227 -9.35 -43.29 12.48
N GLU A 228 -8.70 -44.13 13.28
CA GLU A 228 -8.33 -43.82 14.67
C GLU A 228 -7.34 -42.63 14.73
N LEU A 229 -6.32 -42.61 13.87
CA LEU A 229 -5.35 -41.52 13.78
C LEU A 229 -5.97 -40.21 13.28
N ALA A 230 -6.83 -40.28 12.26
CA ALA A 230 -7.46 -39.12 11.63
C ALA A 230 -8.51 -38.46 12.54
N ALA A 231 -9.26 -39.24 13.32
CA ALA A 231 -10.31 -38.74 14.20
C ALA A 231 -9.78 -37.83 15.31
N GLY A 232 -8.55 -38.06 15.81
CA GLY A 232 -7.93 -37.20 16.82
C GLY A 232 -8.75 -37.10 18.13
N ALA A 233 -9.43 -38.18 18.51
CA ALA A 233 -10.43 -38.18 19.59
C ALA A 233 -9.84 -37.79 20.96
N ASP A 234 -8.63 -38.27 21.27
CA ASP A 234 -7.94 -37.98 22.52
C ASP A 234 -6.64 -37.17 22.33
N GLN A 235 -5.97 -36.82 23.44
CA GLN A 235 -4.75 -36.04 23.41
C GLN A 235 -3.59 -36.78 22.71
N ARG A 236 -3.54 -38.11 22.80
CA ARG A 236 -2.50 -38.92 22.16
C ARG A 236 -2.69 -38.91 20.64
N ALA A 237 -3.90 -39.21 20.16
CA ALA A 237 -4.24 -39.17 18.74
C ALA A 237 -4.01 -37.79 18.12
N ARG A 238 -4.29 -36.70 18.86
CA ARG A 238 -3.96 -35.33 18.42
C ARG A 238 -2.45 -35.10 18.26
N ARG A 239 -1.63 -35.62 19.19
CA ARG A 239 -0.16 -35.55 19.09
C ARG A 239 0.35 -36.38 17.93
N ASP A 240 -0.15 -37.60 17.78
CA ASP A 240 0.23 -38.52 16.71
C ASP A 240 -0.12 -37.92 15.33
N ARG A 241 -1.30 -37.33 15.18
CA ARG A 241 -1.70 -36.59 13.97
C ARG A 241 -0.77 -35.41 13.69
N ALA A 242 -0.39 -34.65 14.71
CA ALA A 242 0.48 -33.50 14.55
C ALA A 242 1.93 -33.91 14.22
N MET A 243 2.39 -35.06 14.71
CA MET A 243 3.65 -35.68 14.31
C MET A 243 3.61 -36.08 12.84
N LEU A 244 2.55 -36.76 12.39
CA LEU A 244 2.39 -37.11 10.98
C LEU A 244 2.36 -35.88 10.08
N ARG A 245 1.70 -34.78 10.50
CA ARG A 245 1.71 -33.52 9.74
C ARG A 245 3.13 -32.99 9.55
N ARG A 246 3.99 -33.06 10.57
CA ARG A 246 5.40 -32.67 10.45
C ARG A 246 6.15 -33.59 9.49
N ASP A 247 5.94 -34.90 9.61
CA ASP A 247 6.62 -35.89 8.76
C ASP A 247 6.18 -35.76 7.28
N VAL A 248 4.94 -35.30 7.01
CA VAL A 248 4.46 -34.92 5.66
C VAL A 248 5.21 -33.70 5.12
N VAL A 249 5.42 -32.67 5.93
CA VAL A 249 6.20 -31.49 5.51
C VAL A 249 7.64 -31.90 5.18
N GLU A 250 8.26 -32.74 6.02
CA GLU A 250 9.59 -33.30 5.78
C GLU A 250 9.64 -34.12 4.49
N ALA A 251 8.64 -34.97 4.25
CA ALA A 251 8.52 -35.74 3.03
C ALA A 251 8.41 -34.84 1.79
N LYS A 252 7.61 -33.78 1.82
CA LYS A 252 7.52 -32.79 0.73
C LYS A 252 8.88 -32.16 0.43
N GLU A 253 9.59 -31.70 1.46
CA GLU A 253 10.91 -31.09 1.30
C GLU A 253 11.92 -32.12 0.75
N ALA A 254 11.92 -33.36 1.25
CA ALA A 254 12.76 -34.45 0.76
C ALA A 254 12.46 -34.82 -0.71
N LEU A 255 11.18 -34.86 -1.09
CA LEU A 255 10.75 -35.14 -2.47
C LEU A 255 11.18 -34.06 -3.47
N SER A 256 11.59 -32.88 -3.01
CA SER A 256 12.19 -31.86 -3.90
C SER A 256 13.61 -32.25 -4.36
N GLU A 257 14.29 -33.12 -3.61
CA GLU A 257 15.66 -33.58 -3.89
C GLU A 257 15.72 -35.05 -4.30
N HIS A 258 14.85 -35.90 -3.72
CA HIS A 258 14.77 -37.34 -3.96
C HIS A 258 13.52 -37.76 -4.74
N LEU A 259 13.59 -38.90 -5.44
CA LEU A 259 12.47 -39.40 -6.26
C LEU A 259 11.38 -40.12 -5.45
N ALA A 260 11.71 -40.53 -4.22
CA ALA A 260 10.78 -41.19 -3.32
C ALA A 260 11.16 -40.92 -1.86
N HIS A 261 10.18 -41.05 -0.98
CA HIS A 261 10.33 -40.99 0.47
C HIS A 261 9.32 -41.96 1.11
N SER A 262 9.49 -42.27 2.40
CA SER A 262 8.53 -43.12 3.12
C SER A 262 8.09 -42.43 4.39
N VAL A 263 6.77 -42.33 4.59
CA VAL A 263 6.16 -41.73 5.78
C VAL A 263 5.64 -42.87 6.66
N LEU A 264 5.93 -42.88 7.95
CA LEU A 264 5.40 -43.90 8.88
C LEU A 264 4.30 -43.27 9.74
N PRO A 265 3.01 -43.45 9.41
CA PRO A 265 1.94 -42.97 10.26
C PRO A 265 1.98 -43.67 11.63
N PRO A 266 1.77 -42.95 12.74
CA PRO A 266 1.73 -43.58 14.06
C PRO A 266 0.65 -44.66 14.14
N GLY A 267 0.99 -45.81 14.72
CA GLY A 267 0.10 -46.97 14.80
C GLY A 267 0.18 -47.92 13.60
N PHE A 268 0.93 -47.58 12.56
CA PHE A 268 1.16 -48.46 11.41
C PHE A 268 2.42 -49.32 11.59
N ALA A 269 2.37 -50.56 11.11
CA ALA A 269 3.49 -51.50 11.20
C ALA A 269 4.57 -51.26 10.12
N ALA A 270 4.23 -50.58 9.03
CA ALA A 270 5.11 -50.30 7.91
C ALA A 270 4.92 -48.87 7.39
N ALA A 271 5.99 -48.31 6.84
CA ALA A 271 5.95 -46.97 6.25
C ALA A 271 5.24 -47.00 4.89
N VAL A 272 4.49 -45.94 4.61
CA VAL A 272 3.78 -45.66 3.37
C VAL A 272 4.77 -45.03 2.37
N PRO A 273 5.07 -45.68 1.23
CA PRO A 273 5.99 -45.15 0.23
C PRO A 273 5.30 -44.10 -0.65
N VAL A 274 5.86 -42.90 -0.74
CA VAL A 274 5.39 -41.83 -1.61
C VAL A 274 6.46 -41.47 -2.64
N THR A 275 6.07 -41.32 -3.90
CA THR A 275 6.99 -40.91 -4.98
C THR A 275 6.80 -39.44 -5.35
N ARG A 276 7.85 -38.83 -5.89
CA ARG A 276 7.79 -37.45 -6.43
C ARG A 276 6.74 -37.36 -7.53
N ALA A 277 6.63 -38.38 -8.39
CA ALA A 277 5.68 -38.38 -9.49
C ALA A 277 4.22 -38.32 -9.01
N GLU A 278 3.85 -39.11 -7.99
CA GLU A 278 2.51 -39.09 -7.41
C GLU A 278 2.21 -37.75 -6.73
N PHE A 279 3.18 -37.22 -5.95
CA PHE A 279 3.06 -35.92 -5.33
C PHE A 279 2.88 -34.80 -6.38
N GLU A 280 3.75 -34.75 -7.38
CA GLU A 280 3.68 -33.77 -8.47
C GLU A 280 2.38 -33.87 -9.26
N GLN A 281 1.82 -35.08 -9.43
CA GLN A 281 0.50 -35.25 -10.04
C GLN A 281 -0.61 -34.57 -9.22
N ARG A 282 -0.57 -34.68 -7.88
CA ARG A 282 -1.55 -34.06 -6.98
C ARG A 282 -1.45 -32.53 -6.96
N ILE A 283 -0.25 -31.96 -6.99
CA ILE A 283 -0.07 -30.50 -6.91
C ILE A 283 -0.11 -29.78 -8.27
N ARG A 284 -0.08 -30.50 -9.40
CA ARG A 284 -0.06 -29.87 -10.74
C ARG A 284 -1.17 -28.84 -10.98
N PRO A 285 -2.43 -29.04 -10.57
CA PRO A 285 -3.48 -28.02 -10.72
C PRO A 285 -3.16 -26.73 -9.95
N LEU A 286 -2.57 -26.85 -8.75
CA LEU A 286 -2.17 -25.70 -7.92
C LEU A 286 -1.02 -24.93 -8.57
N VAL A 287 -0.04 -25.64 -9.14
CA VAL A 287 1.08 -25.01 -9.87
C VAL A 287 0.61 -24.29 -11.13
N ARG A 288 -0.35 -24.87 -11.88
CA ARG A 288 -0.96 -24.23 -13.05
C ARG A 288 -1.71 -22.96 -12.69
N ARG A 289 -2.52 -23.00 -11.63
CA ARG A 289 -3.16 -21.79 -11.08
C ARG A 289 -2.12 -20.71 -10.78
N GLY A 290 -0.97 -21.08 -10.21
CA GLY A 290 0.12 -20.13 -10.02
C GLY A 290 0.67 -19.54 -11.32
N ALA A 291 0.87 -20.37 -12.35
CA ALA A 291 1.31 -19.89 -13.66
C ALA A 291 0.28 -18.93 -14.30
N ASP A 292 -1.00 -19.24 -14.17
CA ASP A 292 -2.11 -18.39 -14.65
C ASP A 292 -2.12 -17.03 -13.93
N GLU A 293 -1.85 -16.99 -12.62
CA GLU A 293 -1.72 -15.73 -11.87
C GLU A 293 -0.53 -14.88 -12.31
N LEU A 294 0.59 -15.51 -12.67
CA LEU A 294 1.73 -14.77 -13.25
C LEU A 294 1.40 -14.24 -14.65
N GLN A 295 0.68 -15.00 -15.47
CA GLN A 295 0.18 -14.53 -16.76
C GLN A 295 -0.78 -13.34 -16.60
N LEU A 296 -1.72 -13.42 -15.65
CA LEU A 296 -2.63 -12.32 -15.32
C LEU A 296 -1.88 -11.05 -14.88
N THR A 297 -0.77 -11.23 -14.16
CA THR A 297 0.08 -10.12 -13.72
C THR A 297 0.83 -9.46 -14.89
N LEU A 298 1.27 -10.25 -15.88
CA LEU A 298 1.81 -9.72 -17.14
C LEU A 298 0.74 -8.94 -17.91
N ASP A 299 -0.47 -9.50 -18.03
CA ASP A 299 -1.59 -8.89 -18.75
C ASP A 299 -2.01 -7.56 -18.12
N ARG A 300 -2.09 -7.49 -16.78
CA ARG A 300 -2.36 -6.24 -16.03
C ARG A 300 -1.27 -5.18 -16.24
N ALA A 301 -0.03 -5.60 -16.47
CA ALA A 301 1.07 -4.70 -16.82
C ALA A 301 1.08 -4.33 -18.32
N GLY A 302 0.20 -4.91 -19.13
CA GLY A 302 0.16 -4.73 -20.59
C GLY A 302 1.36 -5.35 -21.29
N LEU A 303 1.91 -6.44 -20.75
CA LEU A 303 3.12 -7.11 -21.22
C LEU A 303 2.83 -8.55 -21.63
N ARG A 304 3.66 -9.09 -22.52
CA ARG A 304 3.66 -10.49 -22.93
C ARG A 304 4.87 -11.22 -22.34
N ALA A 305 4.73 -12.53 -22.13
CA ALA A 305 5.80 -13.36 -21.57
C ALA A 305 7.09 -13.35 -22.43
N ASP A 306 6.96 -13.25 -23.76
CA ASP A 306 8.10 -13.17 -24.71
C ASP A 306 8.94 -11.90 -24.55
N GLN A 307 8.46 -10.89 -23.80
CA GLN A 307 9.19 -9.65 -23.51
C GLN A 307 10.06 -9.77 -22.24
N LEU A 308 9.92 -10.85 -21.47
CA LEU A 308 10.70 -11.06 -20.25
C LEU A 308 12.13 -11.48 -20.60
N ALA A 309 13.10 -10.73 -20.07
CA ALA A 309 14.52 -11.10 -20.13
C ALA A 309 14.85 -12.21 -19.13
N ALA A 310 14.13 -12.28 -18.00
CA ALA A 310 14.32 -13.32 -16.99
C ALA A 310 13.04 -13.53 -16.18
N LEU A 311 12.93 -14.73 -15.61
CA LEU A 311 11.92 -15.11 -14.64
C LEU A 311 12.64 -15.69 -13.41
N TYR A 312 12.44 -15.08 -12.26
CA TYR A 312 13.05 -15.46 -11.00
C TYR A 312 12.04 -16.14 -10.08
N LEU A 313 12.37 -17.33 -9.61
CA LEU A 313 11.59 -18.07 -8.63
C LEU A 313 12.16 -17.80 -7.24
N THR A 314 11.32 -17.50 -6.27
CA THR A 314 11.69 -17.33 -4.86
C THR A 314 10.65 -17.98 -3.96
N GLY A 315 10.94 -18.07 -2.67
CA GLY A 315 10.09 -18.79 -1.72
C GLY A 315 10.39 -20.28 -1.64
N GLY A 316 10.11 -20.88 -0.48
CA GLY A 316 10.51 -22.25 -0.17
C GLY A 316 9.84 -23.31 -1.04
N ALA A 317 8.57 -23.11 -1.41
CA ALA A 317 7.81 -24.07 -2.20
C ALA A 317 8.20 -24.05 -3.69
N SER A 318 8.85 -22.98 -4.17
CA SER A 318 9.45 -22.92 -5.51
C SER A 318 10.59 -23.92 -5.75
N ARG A 319 11.07 -24.59 -4.70
CA ARG A 319 12.07 -25.68 -4.80
C ARG A 319 11.51 -26.96 -5.41
N VAL A 320 10.19 -27.14 -5.40
CA VAL A 320 9.56 -28.32 -5.99
C VAL A 320 9.80 -28.29 -7.51
N PRO A 321 10.44 -29.32 -8.11
CA PRO A 321 10.86 -29.29 -9.52
C PRO A 321 9.74 -29.00 -10.51
N LEU A 322 8.53 -29.51 -10.25
CA LEU A 322 7.34 -29.23 -11.06
C LEU A 322 7.05 -27.73 -11.22
N VAL A 323 7.32 -26.90 -10.21
CA VAL A 323 7.04 -25.46 -10.25
C VAL A 323 7.81 -24.79 -11.38
N ALA A 324 9.12 -25.02 -11.45
CA ALA A 324 9.95 -24.48 -12.54
C ALA A 324 9.57 -25.08 -13.90
N ALA A 325 9.21 -26.36 -13.95
CA ALA A 325 8.83 -27.03 -15.18
C ALA A 325 7.52 -26.48 -15.78
N GLU A 326 6.45 -26.40 -14.98
CA GLU A 326 5.13 -25.94 -15.44
C GLU A 326 5.14 -24.44 -15.75
N ILE A 327 5.75 -23.60 -14.91
CA ILE A 327 5.80 -22.16 -15.19
C ILE A 327 6.64 -21.89 -16.44
N GLY A 328 7.78 -22.58 -16.59
CA GLY A 328 8.61 -22.47 -17.78
C GLY A 328 7.89 -22.91 -19.05
N ALA A 329 7.10 -24.00 -18.97
CA ALA A 329 6.30 -24.48 -20.09
C ALA A 329 5.14 -23.53 -20.43
N ALA A 330 4.46 -22.98 -19.42
CA ALA A 330 3.31 -22.09 -19.60
C ALA A 330 3.71 -20.75 -20.23
N LEU A 331 4.83 -20.16 -19.79
CA LEU A 331 5.26 -18.83 -20.23
C LEU A 331 6.29 -18.85 -21.37
N GLY A 332 6.90 -20.01 -21.66
CA GLY A 332 7.98 -20.12 -22.63
C GLY A 332 9.29 -19.45 -22.19
N VAL A 333 9.42 -19.07 -20.91
CA VAL A 333 10.60 -18.41 -20.34
C VAL A 333 11.23 -19.33 -19.32
N ARG A 334 12.54 -19.61 -19.46
CA ARG A 334 13.26 -20.48 -18.52
C ARG A 334 13.35 -19.83 -17.13
N PRO A 335 12.76 -20.41 -16.08
CA PRO A 335 12.85 -19.84 -14.74
C PRO A 335 14.25 -20.05 -14.14
N THR A 336 14.68 -19.10 -13.32
CA THR A 336 15.91 -19.15 -12.54
C THR A 336 15.59 -19.22 -11.06
N LEU A 337 16.12 -20.24 -10.38
CA LEU A 337 15.95 -20.47 -8.94
C LEU A 337 17.31 -20.38 -8.24
N ALA A 338 17.39 -19.62 -7.15
CA ALA A 338 18.59 -19.55 -6.32
C ALA A 338 18.81 -20.84 -5.54
N ARG A 339 20.07 -21.11 -5.17
CA ARG A 339 20.40 -22.24 -4.27
C ARG A 339 19.70 -22.15 -2.92
N ASP A 340 19.54 -20.93 -2.38
CA ASP A 340 18.81 -20.65 -1.15
C ASP A 340 17.69 -19.63 -1.43
N PRO A 341 16.51 -20.07 -1.90
CA PRO A 341 15.40 -19.17 -2.23
C PRO A 341 14.71 -18.56 -1.01
N LYS A 342 15.00 -19.04 0.21
CA LYS A 342 14.46 -18.48 1.47
C LYS A 342 15.31 -17.31 1.99
N GLY A 343 16.60 -17.26 1.64
CA GLY A 343 17.53 -16.21 2.07
C GLY A 343 17.75 -15.06 1.07
N VAL A 344 17.31 -15.22 -0.19
CA VAL A 344 17.60 -14.23 -1.26
C VAL A 344 17.03 -12.84 -0.99
N VAL A 345 15.88 -12.77 -0.32
CA VAL A 345 15.16 -11.51 -0.10
C VAL A 345 15.94 -10.60 0.86
N ALA A 346 16.29 -11.09 2.05
CA ALA A 346 17.06 -10.32 3.02
C ALA A 346 18.45 -9.92 2.49
N CYS A 347 19.15 -10.83 1.81
CA CYS A 347 20.45 -10.50 1.22
C CYS A 347 20.34 -9.56 0.01
N GLY A 348 19.31 -9.71 -0.81
CA GLY A 348 19.03 -8.85 -1.96
C GLY A 348 18.71 -7.41 -1.55
N ALA A 349 18.00 -7.23 -0.43
CA ALA A 349 17.75 -5.90 0.14
C ALA A 349 19.06 -5.16 0.47
N LEU A 350 20.05 -5.85 1.04
CA LEU A 350 21.37 -5.28 1.32
C LEU A 350 22.18 -4.97 0.05
N ARG A 351 22.01 -5.75 -1.03
CA ARG A 351 22.68 -5.50 -2.32
C ARG A 351 22.16 -4.23 -3.01
N ARG A 352 20.86 -3.92 -2.89
CA ARG A 352 20.25 -2.69 -3.44
C ARG A 352 20.89 -1.43 -2.85
N VAL A 353 21.06 -1.37 -1.52
CA VAL A 353 21.59 -0.19 -0.80
C VAL A 353 23.02 0.18 -1.24
N ARG A 354 23.79 -0.77 -1.77
CA ARG A 354 25.14 -0.50 -2.27
C ARG A 354 25.18 0.27 -3.58
N ARG A 355 24.25 -0.02 -4.49
CA ARG A 355 24.23 0.60 -5.82
C ARG A 355 23.71 2.04 -5.78
N SER A 356 23.06 2.45 -4.70
CA SER A 356 22.67 3.85 -4.46
C SER A 356 23.80 4.75 -3.95
N GLY A 357 25.01 4.21 -3.69
CA GLY A 357 26.16 4.97 -3.19
C GLY A 357 27.01 5.68 -4.26
N GLU A 358 26.77 5.42 -5.55
CA GLU A 358 27.43 6.14 -6.65
C GLU A 358 26.56 7.31 -7.10
N ARG A 359 27.09 8.53 -6.97
CA ARG A 359 26.53 9.74 -7.60
C ARG A 359 26.42 9.51 -9.11
N ALA A 360 25.22 9.19 -9.57
CA ALA A 360 24.91 9.15 -10.99
C ALA A 360 24.98 10.56 -11.57
N ALA A 361 25.72 10.71 -12.67
CA ALA A 361 25.72 11.95 -13.45
C ALA A 361 24.30 12.25 -13.94
N VAL A 362 23.92 13.54 -13.89
CA VAL A 362 22.63 14.05 -14.36
C VAL A 362 22.43 13.66 -15.83
N PRO A 363 21.42 12.83 -16.17
CA PRO A 363 21.15 12.50 -17.56
C PRO A 363 20.59 13.71 -18.31
N ALA A 364 20.85 13.78 -19.62
CA ALA A 364 20.30 14.79 -20.50
C ALA A 364 18.75 14.84 -20.44
N PRO A 365 18.13 16.01 -20.65
CA PRO A 365 16.70 16.19 -20.44
C PRO A 365 15.84 15.28 -21.32
N ALA A 366 14.90 14.57 -20.69
CA ALA A 366 13.83 13.88 -21.39
C ALA A 366 12.99 14.87 -22.23
N PRO A 367 12.47 14.44 -23.41
CA PRO A 367 11.71 15.31 -24.30
C PRO A 367 10.45 15.82 -23.62
N ALA A 368 10.09 17.08 -23.89
CA ALA A 368 8.84 17.66 -23.42
C ALA A 368 7.65 16.96 -24.10
N VAL A 369 6.78 16.35 -23.31
CA VAL A 369 5.57 15.73 -23.82
C VAL A 369 4.55 16.84 -24.07
N THR A 370 4.25 17.09 -25.35
CA THR A 370 3.33 18.16 -25.75
C THR A 370 2.01 17.56 -26.19
N TRP A 371 1.08 17.43 -25.24
CA TRP A 371 -0.21 16.77 -25.48
C TRP A 371 -1.08 17.54 -26.49
N LEU A 372 -1.03 18.88 -26.50
CA LEU A 372 -1.87 19.71 -27.37
C LEU A 372 -1.55 19.47 -28.86
N SER A 373 -0.28 19.26 -29.20
CA SER A 373 0.14 18.87 -30.55
C SER A 373 -0.23 17.42 -30.89
N ALA A 374 -0.16 16.49 -29.93
CA ALA A 374 -0.55 15.10 -30.15
C ALA A 374 -2.07 14.94 -30.33
N TYR A 375 -2.87 15.67 -29.55
CA TYR A 375 -4.33 15.71 -29.64
C TYR A 375 -4.80 16.37 -30.94
N ARG A 376 -4.28 17.56 -31.29
CA ARG A 376 -4.61 18.23 -32.57
C ARG A 376 -4.21 17.41 -33.80
N ALA A 377 -3.20 16.56 -33.68
CA ALA A 377 -2.77 15.64 -34.72
C ALA A 377 -3.54 14.30 -34.74
N GLY A 378 -4.54 14.10 -33.88
CA GLY A 378 -5.33 12.86 -33.80
C GLY A 378 -4.55 11.64 -33.31
N ARG A 379 -3.42 11.83 -32.62
CA ARG A 379 -2.51 10.76 -32.17
C ARG A 379 -2.78 10.25 -30.76
N VAL A 380 -3.80 10.79 -30.09
CA VAL A 380 -4.28 10.35 -28.77
C VAL A 380 -5.76 9.98 -28.94
N PRO A 381 -6.23 8.84 -28.41
CA PRO A 381 -7.64 8.50 -28.44
C PRO A 381 -8.47 9.65 -27.86
N GLY A 382 -9.38 10.19 -28.67
CA GLY A 382 -10.45 11.08 -28.26
C GLY A 382 -11.78 10.33 -28.36
N GLU A 383 -12.70 10.61 -27.42
CA GLU A 383 -14.05 10.04 -27.30
C GLU A 383 -14.30 8.78 -28.15
N GLY A 384 -13.99 7.61 -27.58
CA GLY A 384 -14.50 6.36 -28.15
C GLY A 384 -16.03 6.38 -28.18
N PRO A 385 -16.68 5.75 -29.19
CA PRO A 385 -18.13 5.65 -29.24
C PRO A 385 -18.63 5.02 -27.93
N LEU A 386 -19.76 5.52 -27.45
CA LEU A 386 -20.48 4.90 -26.33
C LEU A 386 -20.66 3.42 -26.66
N PRO A 387 -20.46 2.49 -25.71
CA PRO A 387 -20.79 1.10 -25.97
C PRO A 387 -22.25 1.00 -26.43
N ASP A 388 -22.45 0.32 -27.56
CA ASP A 388 -23.76 0.12 -28.18
C ASP A 388 -24.76 -0.36 -27.12
N GLY A 389 -25.82 0.43 -26.90
CA GLY A 389 -26.82 0.22 -25.86
C GLY A 389 -26.95 1.35 -24.83
N THR A 390 -26.17 2.43 -24.95
CA THR A 390 -26.27 3.61 -24.06
C THR A 390 -26.42 4.92 -24.85
N ASP A 391 -27.50 5.05 -25.63
CA ASP A 391 -27.85 6.34 -26.27
C ASP A 391 -28.37 7.35 -25.21
N PRO A 392 -28.06 8.66 -25.33
CA PRO A 392 -28.23 9.67 -24.31
C PRO A 392 -29.62 10.28 -24.39
N GLY A 393 -30.56 9.74 -23.61
CA GLY A 393 -31.89 10.31 -23.54
C GLY A 393 -32.68 9.60 -22.46
N THR A 394 -33.06 10.34 -21.43
CA THR A 394 -33.75 9.88 -20.21
C THR A 394 -32.92 8.97 -19.31
N ALA A 395 -32.68 9.44 -18.07
CA ALA A 395 -32.38 8.56 -16.96
C ALA A 395 -33.36 7.38 -16.99
N PRO A 396 -32.94 6.14 -16.66
CA PRO A 396 -33.91 5.06 -16.47
C PRO A 396 -35.03 5.60 -15.57
N ALA A 397 -36.26 5.54 -16.07
CA ALA A 397 -37.43 6.04 -15.37
C ALA A 397 -37.43 5.46 -13.95
N GLY A 398 -37.26 6.32 -12.95
CA GLY A 398 -37.05 5.89 -11.56
C GLY A 398 -35.68 6.24 -10.96
N TRP A 399 -35.06 7.35 -11.36
CA TRP A 399 -33.99 7.98 -10.57
C TRP A 399 -34.52 8.36 -9.18
N ARG A 400 -34.43 7.44 -8.22
CA ARG A 400 -34.56 7.70 -6.78
C ARG A 400 -33.22 7.34 -6.16
N PRO A 401 -32.18 8.18 -6.31
CA PRO A 401 -30.97 7.99 -5.55
C PRO A 401 -31.33 7.97 -4.07
N TRP A 402 -30.67 7.12 -3.29
CA TRP A 402 -30.59 7.33 -1.86
C TRP A 402 -30.22 8.79 -1.62
N SER A 403 -31.03 9.48 -0.82
CA SER A 403 -30.87 10.91 -0.54
C SER A 403 -31.10 11.14 0.94
N ALA A 404 -30.13 11.77 1.59
CA ALA A 404 -30.29 12.29 2.94
C ALA A 404 -30.36 13.81 2.87
N ALA A 405 -31.43 14.39 3.41
CA ALA A 405 -31.52 15.84 3.57
C ALA A 405 -30.46 16.28 4.59
N LEU A 406 -29.55 17.16 4.16
CA LEU A 406 -28.52 17.69 5.01
C LEU A 406 -29.01 18.99 5.65
N PRO A 407 -28.84 19.17 6.98
CA PRO A 407 -29.19 20.42 7.66
C PRO A 407 -28.11 21.50 7.48
N VAL A 408 -27.18 21.32 6.53
CA VAL A 408 -26.03 22.19 6.31
C VAL A 408 -25.72 22.34 4.82
N VAL A 409 -25.30 23.55 4.41
CA VAL A 409 -24.69 23.78 3.09
C VAL A 409 -23.21 23.42 3.21
N PRO A 410 -22.70 22.41 2.49
CA PRO A 410 -21.37 21.89 2.72
C PRO A 410 -20.30 22.75 2.05
N ALA A 411 -19.17 22.88 2.74
CA ALA A 411 -17.93 23.51 2.31
C ALA A 411 -16.73 22.55 2.42
N ALA A 412 -16.84 21.48 3.22
CA ALA A 412 -15.83 20.42 3.33
C ALA A 412 -16.48 19.06 3.64
N ALA A 413 -15.77 17.97 3.37
CA ALA A 413 -16.18 16.62 3.74
C ALA A 413 -14.97 15.76 4.12
N ALA A 414 -15.17 14.79 5.01
CA ALA A 414 -14.20 13.77 5.37
C ALA A 414 -14.91 12.44 5.65
N TYR A 415 -14.23 11.32 5.49
CA TYR A 415 -14.80 9.98 5.70
C TYR A 415 -13.95 9.18 6.67
N ALA A 416 -14.60 8.46 7.61
CA ALA A 416 -13.94 7.50 8.49
C ALA A 416 -14.88 6.36 8.88
N GLY A 417 -14.38 5.12 8.79
CA GLY A 417 -15.16 3.93 9.11
C GLY A 417 -16.39 3.82 8.20
N GLU A 418 -17.59 3.94 8.77
CA GLU A 418 -18.87 3.91 8.06
C GLU A 418 -19.56 5.29 8.00
N THR A 419 -18.84 6.37 8.34
CA THR A 419 -19.42 7.70 8.51
C THR A 419 -18.81 8.71 7.57
N LEU A 420 -19.67 9.41 6.81
CA LEU A 420 -19.31 10.61 6.07
C LEU A 420 -19.59 11.84 6.93
N TYR A 421 -18.56 12.61 7.22
CA TYR A 421 -18.65 13.90 7.87
C TYR A 421 -18.73 14.98 6.81
N VAL A 422 -19.74 15.84 6.92
CA VAL A 422 -19.96 16.96 6.01
C VAL A 422 -20.01 18.23 6.83
N ALA A 423 -19.18 19.21 6.50
CA ALA A 423 -19.10 20.46 7.24
C ALA A 423 -19.47 21.68 6.41
N GLY A 424 -20.11 22.63 7.07
CA GLY A 424 -20.34 24.01 6.67
C GLY A 424 -20.43 24.83 7.95
N SER A 425 -21.53 25.57 8.17
CA SER A 425 -21.81 26.24 9.46
C SER A 425 -22.13 25.27 10.62
N ARG A 426 -22.13 23.97 10.33
CA ARG A 426 -22.26 22.82 11.24
C ARG A 426 -21.48 21.65 10.67
N VAL A 427 -21.13 20.67 11.50
CA VAL A 427 -20.63 19.36 11.06
C VAL A 427 -21.74 18.34 11.23
N CYS A 428 -22.03 17.57 10.18
CA CYS A 428 -23.01 16.49 10.19
C CYS A 428 -22.29 15.16 9.99
N ALA A 429 -22.55 14.20 10.85
CA ALA A 429 -22.14 12.82 10.65
C ALA A 429 -23.27 12.06 9.96
N VAL A 430 -23.00 11.50 8.80
CA VAL A 430 -23.97 10.74 8.02
C VAL A 430 -23.53 9.28 8.01
N ASP A 431 -24.40 8.40 8.48
CA ASP A 431 -24.26 6.97 8.29
C ASP A 431 -24.44 6.67 6.80
N VAL A 432 -23.37 6.22 6.15
CA VAL A 432 -23.45 6.00 4.71
C VAL A 432 -24.35 4.81 4.37
N PHE A 433 -24.47 3.82 5.27
CA PHE A 433 -25.30 2.63 5.08
C PHE A 433 -26.77 2.88 5.46
N ALA A 434 -26.99 3.61 6.54
CA ALA A 434 -28.32 3.78 7.13
C ALA A 434 -29.12 4.98 6.60
N ALA A 435 -28.62 5.75 5.62
CA ALA A 435 -29.38 6.89 5.10
C ALA A 435 -29.65 8.03 6.08
N ALA A 436 -28.97 8.03 7.21
CA ALA A 436 -29.38 8.84 8.34
C ALA A 436 -28.23 9.72 8.82
N VAL A 437 -28.57 10.98 9.08
CA VAL A 437 -27.74 11.84 9.91
C VAL A 437 -27.71 11.22 11.31
N ARG A 438 -26.54 10.74 11.72
CA ARG A 438 -26.31 10.19 13.08
C ARG A 438 -26.39 11.31 14.10
N TRP A 439 -25.75 12.44 13.79
CA TRP A 439 -25.76 13.63 14.62
C TRP A 439 -25.41 14.88 13.82
N THR A 440 -25.70 16.04 14.39
CA THR A 440 -25.30 17.35 13.87
C THR A 440 -24.71 18.17 15.01
N SER A 441 -23.56 18.79 14.76
CA SER A 441 -22.89 19.63 15.75
C SER A 441 -23.70 20.89 16.07
N PRO A 442 -23.40 21.57 17.20
CA PRO A 442 -23.81 22.96 17.40
C PRO A 442 -23.33 23.86 16.23
N PRO A 443 -23.99 25.02 16.01
CA PRO A 443 -23.53 26.03 15.05
C PRO A 443 -22.08 26.43 15.28
N MET A 444 -21.34 26.60 14.20
CA MET A 444 -19.95 27.01 14.19
C MET A 444 -19.61 27.82 12.93
N PRO A 445 -18.48 28.54 12.90
CA PRO A 445 -18.00 29.15 11.66
C PRO A 445 -17.85 28.11 10.55
N ALA A 446 -18.05 28.53 9.30
CA ALA A 446 -18.10 27.60 8.18
C ALA A 446 -16.75 26.89 8.00
N ALA A 447 -16.71 25.58 8.27
CA ALA A 447 -15.46 24.85 8.18
C ALA A 447 -15.06 24.60 6.72
N SER A 448 -13.83 24.95 6.38
CA SER A 448 -13.25 24.79 5.05
C SER A 448 -12.43 23.51 4.92
N ARG A 449 -12.14 22.82 6.03
CA ARG A 449 -11.46 21.53 6.07
C ARG A 449 -11.97 20.67 7.21
N LEU A 450 -12.06 19.38 6.96
CA LEU A 450 -12.35 18.33 7.94
C LEU A 450 -11.25 17.27 7.92
N GLU A 451 -10.91 16.75 9.09
CA GLU A 451 -10.01 15.61 9.26
C GLU A 451 -10.48 14.76 10.43
N VAL A 452 -10.40 13.42 10.31
CA VAL A 452 -10.90 12.50 11.34
C VAL A 452 -9.77 11.61 11.81
N VAL A 453 -9.49 11.63 13.12
CA VAL A 453 -8.45 10.81 13.75
C VAL A 453 -9.02 10.12 14.98
N GLY A 454 -9.08 8.78 14.93
CA GLY A 454 -9.71 7.98 15.99
C GLY A 454 -11.15 8.42 16.24
N ASP A 455 -11.47 8.79 17.49
CA ASP A 455 -12.79 9.27 17.92
C ASP A 455 -12.92 10.82 17.92
N THR A 456 -12.10 11.53 17.13
CA THR A 456 -12.13 13.00 17.04
C THR A 456 -12.24 13.47 15.60
N VAL A 457 -13.18 14.38 15.36
CA VAL A 457 -13.34 15.12 14.10
C VAL A 457 -12.80 16.53 14.30
N TYR A 458 -11.75 16.88 13.56
CA TYR A 458 -11.16 18.22 13.54
C TYR A 458 -11.75 19.02 12.40
N ALA A 459 -12.43 20.11 12.74
CA ALA A 459 -13.00 21.06 11.78
C ALA A 459 -12.23 22.37 11.84
N TYR A 460 -11.69 22.81 10.70
CA TYR A 460 -10.95 24.06 10.59
C TYR A 460 -11.82 25.14 9.95
N ALA A 461 -12.02 26.25 10.67
CA ALA A 461 -12.82 27.39 10.24
C ALA A 461 -12.18 28.70 10.72
N ASP A 462 -11.88 29.62 9.79
CA ASP A 462 -11.37 30.97 10.09
C ASP A 462 -10.20 31.01 11.10
N GLY A 463 -9.21 30.12 10.94
CA GLY A 463 -8.05 30.05 11.84
C GLY A 463 -8.35 29.43 13.21
N THR A 464 -9.52 28.79 13.36
CA THR A 464 -9.93 28.06 14.55
C THR A 464 -10.08 26.58 14.23
N ILE A 465 -9.44 25.74 15.02
CA ILE A 465 -9.57 24.28 14.98
C ILE A 465 -10.57 23.89 16.06
N MET A 466 -11.64 23.23 15.66
CA MET A 466 -12.64 22.70 16.58
C MET A 466 -12.54 21.18 16.59
N ALA A 467 -12.33 20.60 17.76
CA ALA A 467 -12.37 19.16 17.96
C ALA A 467 -13.76 18.74 18.43
N LEU A 468 -14.38 17.83 17.68
CA LEU A 468 -15.69 17.25 17.98
C LEU A 468 -15.51 15.77 18.24
N ARG A 469 -16.28 15.18 19.15
CA ARG A 469 -16.31 13.73 19.33
C ARG A 469 -16.98 13.08 18.13
N ALA A 470 -16.37 12.04 17.57
CA ALA A 470 -16.85 11.40 16.35
C ALA A 470 -18.19 10.65 16.55
N SER A 471 -18.46 10.19 17.78
CA SER A 471 -19.68 9.43 18.10
C SER A 471 -20.96 10.28 18.22
N ASP A 472 -20.87 11.53 18.69
CA ASP A 472 -22.07 12.35 18.98
C ASP A 472 -21.96 13.83 18.53
N GLY A 473 -20.80 14.26 18.01
CA GLY A 473 -20.58 15.63 17.55
C GLY A 473 -20.40 16.65 18.67
N ALA A 474 -20.27 16.20 19.93
CA ALA A 474 -20.08 17.10 21.05
C ALA A 474 -18.71 17.82 20.95
N PRO A 475 -18.65 19.15 21.16
CA PRO A 475 -17.40 19.89 21.18
C PRO A 475 -16.52 19.42 22.35
N ARG A 476 -15.30 19.02 22.03
CA ARG A 476 -14.25 18.69 23.00
C ARG A 476 -13.49 19.95 23.39
N TRP A 477 -13.02 20.70 22.40
CA TRP A 477 -12.29 21.95 22.58
C TRP A 477 -12.23 22.74 21.27
N ALA A 478 -11.84 24.01 21.36
CA ALA A 478 -11.51 24.84 20.22
C ALA A 478 -10.16 25.55 20.46
N PHE A 479 -9.34 25.60 19.43
CA PHE A 479 -8.02 26.23 19.49
C PHE A 479 -7.85 27.21 18.33
N ARG A 480 -7.53 28.46 18.64
CA ARG A 480 -7.34 29.51 17.63
C ARG A 480 -5.87 29.63 17.26
N ALA A 481 -5.50 29.09 16.11
CA ALA A 481 -4.20 29.30 15.50
C ALA A 481 -4.35 29.40 13.97
N PRO A 482 -4.17 30.61 13.40
CA PRO A 482 -4.19 30.77 11.96
C PRO A 482 -2.98 30.03 11.37
N GLY A 483 -3.22 29.06 10.49
CA GLY A 483 -2.16 28.24 9.93
C GLY A 483 -2.63 27.06 9.10
N THR A 484 -1.68 26.35 8.49
CA THR A 484 -1.94 25.05 7.86
C THR A 484 -1.97 23.97 8.92
N MET A 485 -3.02 23.15 8.92
CA MET A 485 -3.25 22.10 9.89
C MET A 485 -3.03 20.72 9.25
N LEU A 486 -2.40 19.82 10.01
CA LEU A 486 -2.31 18.38 9.75
C LEU A 486 -2.65 17.62 11.03
N ALA A 487 -3.67 16.77 11.01
CA ALA A 487 -4.00 15.94 12.16
C ALA A 487 -3.15 14.65 12.18
N GLY A 488 -2.87 14.15 13.37
CA GLY A 488 -2.08 12.94 13.58
C GLY A 488 -2.39 12.25 14.90
N PRO A 489 -1.77 11.10 15.17
CA PRO A 489 -2.07 10.27 16.35
C PRO A 489 -1.76 10.97 17.69
N LEU A 490 -0.83 11.93 17.69
CA LEU A 490 -0.44 12.69 18.89
C LEU A 490 -1.30 13.94 19.12
N GLY A 491 -2.20 14.27 18.19
CA GLY A 491 -2.95 15.52 18.16
C GLY A 491 -2.82 16.21 16.81
N VAL A 492 -2.91 17.53 16.81
CA VAL A 492 -2.94 18.34 15.59
C VAL A 492 -1.69 19.18 15.48
N HIS A 493 -0.91 18.98 14.42
CA HIS A 493 0.22 19.84 14.09
C HIS A 493 -0.25 21.04 13.28
N VAL A 494 0.14 22.24 13.71
CA VAL A 494 -0.29 23.51 13.11
C VAL A 494 0.92 24.33 12.70
N ALA A 495 1.07 24.56 11.41
CA ALA A 495 2.02 25.49 10.83
C ALA A 495 1.42 26.88 10.75
N THR A 496 1.80 27.75 11.67
CA THR A 496 1.43 29.18 11.68
C THR A 496 2.42 30.00 10.86
N ALA A 497 2.17 31.31 10.74
CA ALA A 497 3.07 32.21 10.04
C ALA A 497 4.52 32.20 10.58
N THR A 498 4.74 31.91 11.87
CA THR A 498 6.08 31.97 12.49
C THR A 498 6.51 30.71 13.23
N ALA A 499 5.65 29.70 13.35
CA ALA A 499 5.93 28.55 14.21
C ALA A 499 5.15 27.31 13.79
N VAL A 500 5.68 26.15 14.17
CA VAL A 500 4.96 24.88 14.19
C VAL A 500 4.55 24.57 15.63
N LEU A 501 3.32 24.12 15.82
CA LEU A 501 2.79 23.73 17.13
C LEU A 501 2.24 22.32 17.07
N LEU A 502 2.29 21.59 18.18
CA LEU A 502 1.43 20.43 18.40
C LEU A 502 0.35 20.80 19.41
N ILE A 503 -0.91 20.61 19.02
CA ILE A 503 -2.07 20.73 19.90
C ILE A 503 -2.50 19.33 20.31
N GLY A 504 -2.47 19.06 21.61
CA GLY A 504 -2.81 17.76 22.15
C GLY A 504 -4.29 17.41 21.97
N PRO A 505 -4.67 16.14 22.22
CA PRO A 505 -6.07 15.69 22.15
C PRO A 505 -7.01 16.39 23.15
N ASP A 506 -6.47 17.06 24.15
CA ASP A 506 -7.14 17.90 25.15
C ASP A 506 -7.27 19.38 24.73
N GLY A 507 -6.70 19.77 23.59
CA GLY A 507 -6.77 21.13 23.04
C GLY A 507 -5.70 22.07 23.57
N GLY A 508 -4.84 21.60 24.47
CA GLY A 508 -3.70 22.36 24.98
C GLY A 508 -2.49 22.27 24.03
N PRO A 509 -1.71 23.35 23.87
CA PRO A 509 -0.44 23.27 23.15
C PRO A 509 0.53 22.38 23.93
N ARG A 510 1.06 21.35 23.28
CA ARG A 510 2.09 20.45 23.83
C ARG A 510 3.48 21.04 23.69
N TRP A 511 3.75 21.62 22.52
CA TRP A 511 4.98 22.32 22.23
C TRP A 511 4.77 23.32 21.10
N ARG A 512 5.72 24.25 20.98
CA ARG A 512 5.81 25.24 19.91
C ARG A 512 7.27 25.42 19.52
N HIS A 513 7.55 25.32 18.22
CA HIS A 513 8.87 25.56 17.65
C HIS A 513 8.81 26.78 16.73
N GLU A 514 9.56 27.83 17.04
CA GLU A 514 9.64 29.03 16.20
C GLU A 514 10.50 28.78 14.96
N LEU A 515 9.99 29.23 13.81
CA LEU A 515 10.69 29.26 12.54
C LEU A 515 11.02 30.73 12.22
N PRO A 516 12.28 31.18 12.36
CA PRO A 516 12.66 32.59 12.26
C PRO A 516 12.25 33.29 10.96
N ALA A 517 12.14 32.54 9.85
CA ALA A 517 11.75 33.06 8.54
C ALA A 517 10.30 32.72 8.16
N GLY A 518 9.50 32.26 9.11
CA GLY A 518 8.11 31.87 8.93
C GLY A 518 7.91 30.55 8.20
N THR A 519 6.78 29.88 8.43
CA THR A 519 6.53 28.53 7.90
C THR A 519 6.10 28.56 6.44
N ALA A 520 6.81 27.84 5.58
CA ALA A 520 6.49 27.67 4.17
C ALA A 520 5.81 26.33 3.86
N GLY A 521 6.07 25.30 4.67
CA GLY A 521 5.52 23.96 4.47
C GLY A 521 5.64 23.09 5.72
N LEU A 522 4.77 22.09 5.82
CA LEU A 522 4.75 21.12 6.91
C LEU A 522 4.35 19.73 6.38
N ALA A 523 5.01 18.68 6.86
CA ALA A 523 4.62 17.28 6.67
C ALA A 523 4.83 16.47 7.95
N VAL A 524 3.88 15.60 8.27
CA VAL A 524 3.90 14.73 9.46
C VAL A 524 3.50 13.31 9.04
N PRO A 525 4.44 12.50 8.51
CA PRO A 525 4.12 11.22 7.88
C PRO A 525 3.85 10.08 8.86
N GLY A 526 3.99 10.31 10.17
CA GLY A 526 3.79 9.29 11.21
C GLY A 526 5.05 8.49 11.58
N ASP A 527 6.22 8.87 11.07
CA ASP A 527 7.54 8.32 11.41
C ASP A 527 8.10 8.86 12.76
N GLY A 528 7.27 9.59 13.52
CA GLY A 528 7.68 10.27 14.74
C GLY A 528 8.34 11.64 14.51
N ARG A 529 8.40 12.14 13.28
CA ARG A 529 8.97 13.45 12.94
C ARG A 529 7.93 14.38 12.32
N ALA A 530 8.15 15.67 12.51
CA ALA A 530 7.47 16.74 11.81
C ALA A 530 8.51 17.50 10.98
N TYR A 531 8.35 17.48 9.65
CA TYR A 531 9.24 18.15 8.73
C TYR A 531 8.65 19.51 8.35
N ALA A 532 9.39 20.58 8.62
CA ALA A 532 8.94 21.93 8.34
C ALA A 532 9.97 22.68 7.49
N THR A 533 9.49 23.47 6.54
CA THR A 533 10.33 24.37 5.73
C THR A 533 10.01 25.81 6.11
N ASP A 534 11.03 26.67 6.10
CA ASP A 534 10.87 28.10 6.36
C ASP A 534 11.06 28.97 5.11
N GLY A 535 10.62 30.23 5.16
CA GLY A 535 10.71 31.16 4.04
C GLY A 535 12.14 31.52 3.61
N ALA A 536 13.16 31.25 4.45
CA ALA A 536 14.56 31.49 4.14
C ALA A 536 15.24 30.29 3.46
N GLY A 537 14.51 29.20 3.21
CA GLY A 537 15.06 28.02 2.57
C GLY A 537 15.78 27.08 3.52
N ARG A 538 15.31 27.00 4.76
CA ARG A 538 15.77 26.02 5.74
C ARG A 538 14.69 24.95 5.96
N LEU A 539 15.17 23.72 6.11
CA LEU A 539 14.39 22.52 6.41
C LEU A 539 14.73 22.07 7.83
N TYR A 540 13.70 21.71 8.58
CA TYR A 540 13.76 21.27 9.97
C TYR A 540 13.11 19.90 10.08
N ALA A 541 13.80 18.93 10.67
CA ALA A 541 13.18 17.74 11.20
C ALA A 541 13.03 17.91 12.72
N LEU A 542 11.78 18.03 13.16
CA LEU A 542 11.43 18.17 14.55
C LEU A 542 10.94 16.82 15.07
N ASP A 543 11.25 16.48 16.30
CA ASP A 543 10.56 15.40 16.99
C ASP A 543 9.07 15.74 17.07
N ALA A 544 8.20 14.87 16.56
CA ALA A 544 6.77 15.18 16.48
C ALA A 544 6.12 15.31 17.87
N ALA A 545 6.67 14.69 18.90
CA ALA A 545 6.14 14.68 20.26
C ALA A 545 6.68 15.82 21.12
N THR A 546 7.93 16.26 20.92
CA THR A 546 8.56 17.30 21.75
C THR A 546 8.78 18.63 21.03
N GLY A 547 8.81 18.64 19.70
CA GLY A 547 9.14 19.81 18.89
C GLY A 547 10.64 20.15 18.88
N GLU A 548 11.48 19.29 19.46
CA GLU A 548 12.93 19.50 19.48
C GLU A 548 13.54 19.22 18.09
N PRO A 549 14.46 20.08 17.61
CA PRO A 549 15.11 19.86 16.33
C PRO A 549 16.05 18.66 16.42
N GLN A 550 15.78 17.64 15.61
CA GLN A 550 16.65 16.47 15.48
C GLN A 550 17.78 16.75 14.49
N TRP A 551 17.47 17.44 13.38
CA TRP A 551 18.45 17.99 12.46
C TRP A 551 17.86 19.14 11.64
N THR A 552 18.73 19.91 10.98
CA THR A 552 18.35 20.97 10.05
C THR A 552 19.21 20.93 8.80
N ALA A 553 18.62 21.25 7.65
CA ALA A 553 19.32 21.30 6.37
C ALA A 553 18.93 22.56 5.57
N GLY A 554 19.79 22.97 4.63
CA GLY A 554 19.43 24.00 3.65
C GLY A 554 18.65 23.39 2.49
N CYS A 555 17.46 23.94 2.18
CA CYS A 555 16.59 23.48 1.09
C CYS A 555 16.40 24.49 -0.05
N GLY A 556 17.08 25.64 0.00
CA GLY A 556 17.09 26.62 -1.10
C GLY A 556 15.87 27.54 -1.10
N ALA A 557 15.86 28.53 -2.00
CA ALA A 557 14.91 29.64 -1.93
C ALA A 557 13.47 29.23 -2.31
N GLY A 558 12.51 29.79 -1.57
CA GLY A 558 11.08 29.55 -1.77
C GLY A 558 10.68 28.08 -1.69
N PRO A 559 10.98 27.38 -0.59
CA PRO A 559 10.60 25.99 -0.43
C PRO A 559 9.08 25.86 -0.33
N GLY A 560 8.53 24.83 -0.94
CA GLY A 560 7.13 24.44 -0.78
C GLY A 560 6.94 23.42 0.33
N GLY A 561 5.75 22.82 0.33
CA GLY A 561 5.39 21.72 1.23
C GLY A 561 6.29 20.50 1.03
N PRO A 562 6.99 20.00 2.06
CA PRO A 562 7.74 18.76 1.98
C PRO A 562 6.80 17.57 1.74
N VAL A 563 7.31 16.54 1.06
CA VAL A 563 6.65 15.24 0.93
C VAL A 563 7.62 14.14 1.34
N VAL A 564 7.15 13.21 2.17
CA VAL A 564 7.96 12.12 2.71
C VAL A 564 7.49 10.78 2.12
N LEU A 565 8.43 9.96 1.68
CA LEU A 565 8.22 8.59 1.26
C LEU A 565 9.34 7.70 1.83
N GLY A 566 9.03 6.93 2.87
CA GLY A 566 10.03 6.11 3.55
C GLY A 566 11.19 6.99 4.03
N ASP A 567 12.39 6.75 3.49
CA ASP A 567 13.60 7.50 3.88
C ASP A 567 13.88 8.73 3.02
N LEU A 568 13.01 9.00 2.05
CA LEU A 568 13.17 10.11 1.12
C LEU A 568 12.24 11.24 1.50
N LEU A 569 12.82 12.41 1.76
CA LEU A 569 12.11 13.66 1.98
C LEU A 569 12.36 14.59 0.80
N CYS A 570 11.34 14.81 -0.01
CA CYS A 570 11.40 15.69 -1.16
C CYS A 570 10.87 17.08 -0.81
N VAL A 571 11.64 18.12 -1.13
CA VAL A 571 11.25 19.52 -0.94
C VAL A 571 11.30 20.21 -2.31
N PRO A 572 10.13 20.64 -2.83
CA PRO A 572 10.11 21.50 -4.01
C PRO A 572 10.58 22.90 -3.63
N GLY A 573 11.30 23.58 -4.50
CA GLY A 573 11.73 24.97 -4.36
C GLY A 573 11.59 25.74 -5.67
N THR A 574 11.78 27.05 -5.61
CA THR A 574 11.68 27.89 -6.83
C THR A 574 12.74 27.56 -7.89
N ASP A 575 13.84 26.94 -7.48
CA ASP A 575 14.97 26.56 -8.32
C ASP A 575 15.02 25.07 -8.66
N GLY A 576 14.12 24.24 -8.13
CA GLY A 576 14.05 22.82 -8.47
C GLY A 576 13.55 21.92 -7.35
N MET A 577 13.71 20.61 -7.52
CA MET A 577 13.37 19.61 -6.51
C MET A 577 14.65 19.17 -5.80
N ARG A 578 14.60 19.11 -4.47
CA ARG A 578 15.66 18.53 -3.64
C ARG A 578 15.12 17.33 -2.89
N ALA A 579 15.95 16.31 -2.71
CA ALA A 579 15.62 15.21 -1.82
C ALA A 579 16.70 15.03 -0.77
N PHE A 580 16.23 14.74 0.43
CA PHE A 580 17.00 14.55 1.63
C PHE A 580 16.74 13.16 2.19
N ASP A 581 17.74 12.60 2.83
CA ASP A 581 17.53 11.46 3.71
C ASP A 581 16.75 11.90 4.95
N THR A 582 15.71 11.15 5.32
CA THR A 582 14.90 11.49 6.50
C THR A 582 15.68 11.33 7.78
N ALA A 583 16.64 10.40 7.88
CA ALA A 583 17.34 10.06 9.12
C ALA A 583 18.26 11.19 9.60
N GLY A 584 19.10 11.74 8.72
CA GLY A 584 20.11 12.76 9.03
C GLY A 584 19.97 14.08 8.29
N GLY A 585 19.04 14.20 7.34
CA GLY A 585 18.85 15.43 6.56
C GLY A 585 19.94 15.67 5.51
N GLU A 586 20.69 14.63 5.13
CA GLU A 586 21.69 14.74 4.08
C GLU A 586 21.04 14.94 2.71
N LEU A 587 21.53 15.90 1.93
CA LEU A 587 21.06 16.11 0.57
C LEU A 587 21.51 14.95 -0.32
N LEU A 588 20.54 14.16 -0.78
CA LEU A 588 20.77 13.02 -1.67
C LEU A 588 20.94 13.47 -3.11
N TRP A 589 20.01 14.31 -3.60
CA TRP A 589 20.07 14.86 -4.94
C TRP A 589 19.32 16.20 -5.04
N HIS A 590 19.68 16.97 -6.06
CA HIS A 590 19.03 18.23 -6.42
C HIS A 590 18.92 18.29 -7.94
N THR A 591 17.71 18.53 -8.43
CA THR A 591 17.43 18.64 -9.85
C THR A 591 16.77 19.98 -10.14
N PRO A 592 17.42 20.85 -10.94
CA PRO A 592 16.84 22.12 -11.34
C PRO A 592 15.53 21.92 -12.11
N GLY A 593 14.53 22.75 -11.81
CA GLY A 593 13.21 22.61 -12.42
C GLY A 593 12.21 23.65 -11.91
N PRO A 594 10.98 23.65 -12.44
CA PRO A 594 9.94 24.51 -11.94
C PRO A 594 9.56 24.08 -10.51
N GLY A 595 9.44 25.07 -9.63
CA GLY A 595 8.83 24.87 -8.32
C GLY A 595 7.34 24.52 -8.42
N GLY A 596 6.76 24.12 -7.31
CA GLY A 596 5.34 23.75 -7.25
C GLY A 596 5.01 22.91 -6.03
N THR A 597 3.82 22.32 -6.03
CA THR A 597 3.40 21.37 -5.01
C THR A 597 3.92 19.99 -5.37
N ALA A 598 4.60 19.33 -4.44
CA ALA A 598 5.09 17.99 -4.62
C ALA A 598 4.02 16.95 -4.29
N MET A 599 4.04 15.83 -5.00
CA MET A 599 3.27 14.62 -4.69
C MET A 599 4.07 13.41 -5.11
N VAL A 600 3.90 12.29 -4.42
CA VAL A 600 4.63 11.04 -4.72
C VAL A 600 3.69 10.01 -5.32
N THR A 601 4.20 9.23 -6.26
CA THR A 601 3.51 8.10 -6.88
C THR A 601 4.52 7.04 -7.33
N ALA A 602 4.04 5.85 -7.73
CA ALA A 602 4.83 4.65 -8.00
C ALA A 602 6.15 4.90 -8.76
N GLY A 603 7.26 5.08 -8.03
CA GLY A 603 8.61 5.25 -8.58
C GLY A 603 9.05 6.68 -8.91
N VAL A 604 8.19 7.70 -8.76
CA VAL A 604 8.53 9.11 -9.06
C VAL A 604 7.96 10.09 -8.03
N VAL A 605 8.63 11.23 -7.87
CA VAL A 605 8.04 12.42 -7.24
C VAL A 605 7.66 13.41 -8.33
N LEU A 606 6.41 13.87 -8.29
CA LEU A 606 5.87 14.86 -9.21
C LEU A 606 5.92 16.24 -8.56
N ALA A 607 6.37 17.25 -9.29
CA ALA A 607 6.15 18.66 -8.94
C ALA A 607 5.14 19.25 -9.90
N ALA A 608 4.04 19.79 -9.37
CA ALA A 608 2.99 20.45 -10.13
C ALA A 608 3.00 21.97 -9.88
N GLY A 609 3.17 22.75 -10.96
CA GLY A 609 3.17 24.21 -10.98
C GLY A 609 2.62 24.73 -12.32
N ALA A 610 3.42 25.48 -13.09
CA ALA A 610 3.07 25.86 -14.47
C ALA A 610 3.05 24.69 -15.49
N GLY A 611 3.34 23.48 -15.00
CA GLY A 611 3.35 22.20 -15.69
C GLY A 611 3.59 21.08 -14.67
N VAL A 612 3.79 19.86 -15.13
CA VAL A 612 4.17 18.72 -14.27
C VAL A 612 5.54 18.23 -14.67
N VAL A 613 6.40 18.03 -13.68
CA VAL A 613 7.71 17.40 -13.85
C VAL A 613 7.78 16.19 -12.93
N ALA A 614 8.15 15.04 -13.50
CA ALA A 614 8.40 13.81 -12.75
C ALA A 614 9.89 13.61 -12.55
N TYR A 615 10.31 13.48 -11.30
CA TYR A 615 11.68 13.17 -10.91
C TYR A 615 11.75 11.72 -10.41
N GLY A 616 12.80 11.00 -10.77
CA GLY A 616 13.07 9.70 -10.17
C GLY A 616 13.35 9.82 -8.67
N LEU A 617 12.80 8.92 -7.87
CA LEU A 617 13.01 8.93 -6.42
C LEU A 617 14.47 8.68 -6.04
N ASP A 618 15.15 7.81 -6.78
CA ASP A 618 16.52 7.37 -6.44
C ASP A 618 17.60 8.39 -6.84
N ASP A 619 17.43 9.07 -7.97
CA ASP A 619 18.48 9.85 -8.65
C ASP A 619 18.08 11.30 -8.93
N GLY A 620 16.83 11.68 -8.66
CA GLY A 620 16.28 12.97 -9.00
C GLY A 620 16.16 13.22 -10.49
N ALA A 621 16.47 12.26 -11.36
CA ALA A 621 16.52 12.50 -12.80
C ALA A 621 15.12 12.81 -13.33
N VAL A 622 15.01 13.83 -14.20
CA VAL A 622 13.74 14.15 -14.86
C VAL A 622 13.34 13.00 -15.77
N ARG A 623 12.30 12.26 -15.39
CA ARG A 623 11.74 11.15 -16.15
C ARG A 623 10.94 11.65 -17.34
N TRP A 624 10.12 12.67 -17.09
CA TRP A 624 9.31 13.34 -18.10
C TRP A 624 8.81 14.69 -17.57
N ARG A 625 8.34 15.54 -18.49
CA ARG A 625 7.69 16.81 -18.17
C ARG A 625 6.65 17.20 -19.21
N THR A 626 5.65 17.96 -18.80
CA THR A 626 4.68 18.56 -19.73
C THR A 626 5.27 19.80 -20.42
N GLY A 627 4.87 20.04 -21.68
CA GLY A 627 5.29 21.21 -22.45
C GLY A 627 4.66 22.53 -21.96
N ALA A 628 5.26 23.68 -22.32
CA ALA A 628 4.73 25.01 -21.98
C ALA A 628 3.29 25.20 -22.50
N GLY A 629 2.39 25.71 -21.66
CA GLY A 629 0.95 25.88 -21.95
C GLY A 629 0.04 24.72 -21.50
N SER A 630 0.61 23.70 -20.85
CA SER A 630 -0.11 22.54 -20.31
C SER A 630 -0.52 22.72 -18.83
N ALA A 631 -0.86 23.93 -18.41
CA ALA A 631 -1.14 24.21 -17.01
C ALA A 631 -2.34 23.36 -16.54
N LEU A 632 -2.05 22.33 -15.74
CA LEU A 632 -3.08 21.66 -14.97
C LEU A 632 -3.49 22.65 -13.88
N ALA A 633 -4.75 23.07 -13.91
CA ALA A 633 -5.24 24.17 -13.07
C ALA A 633 -5.26 23.83 -11.56
N ALA A 634 -5.09 22.55 -11.21
CA ALA A 634 -5.14 22.04 -9.85
C ALA A 634 -4.17 20.85 -9.67
N LEU A 635 -3.97 20.43 -8.41
CA LEU A 635 -3.25 19.20 -8.08
C LEU A 635 -3.85 18.03 -8.87
N PRO A 636 -3.08 17.35 -9.71
CA PRO A 636 -3.61 16.25 -10.50
C PRO A 636 -4.00 15.09 -9.58
N ALA A 637 -5.12 14.44 -9.87
CA ALA A 637 -5.53 13.23 -9.20
C ALA A 637 -4.69 12.04 -9.69
N ILE A 638 -4.32 11.15 -8.78
CA ILE A 638 -3.62 9.90 -9.12
C ILE A 638 -4.45 8.72 -8.68
N GLY A 639 -4.67 7.78 -9.59
CA GLY A 639 -5.26 6.47 -9.30
C GLY A 639 -4.84 5.46 -10.37
N HIS A 640 -4.50 4.23 -9.97
CA HIS A 640 -4.10 3.15 -10.89
C HIS A 640 -2.90 3.47 -11.79
N GLY A 641 -1.95 4.25 -11.29
CA GLY A 641 -0.80 4.70 -12.09
C GLY A 641 -1.15 5.71 -13.19
N VAL A 642 -2.36 6.27 -13.17
CA VAL A 642 -2.82 7.30 -14.10
C VAL A 642 -2.91 8.64 -13.36
N LEU A 643 -2.27 9.65 -13.94
CA LEU A 643 -2.30 11.04 -13.51
C LEU A 643 -3.34 11.79 -14.34
N CYS A 644 -4.40 12.28 -13.70
CA CYS A 644 -5.47 13.03 -14.33
C CYS A 644 -5.49 14.48 -13.86
N GLY A 645 -5.64 15.43 -14.78
CA GLY A 645 -5.77 16.84 -14.41
C GLY A 645 -6.61 17.63 -15.41
N ARG A 646 -7.10 18.78 -14.96
CA ARG A 646 -7.95 19.67 -15.76
C ARG A 646 -7.11 20.72 -16.49
N ALA A 647 -7.35 20.84 -17.79
CA ALA A 647 -6.78 21.85 -18.67
C ALA A 647 -7.94 22.55 -19.42
N GLY A 648 -8.42 23.66 -18.86
CA GLY A 648 -9.57 24.39 -19.40
C GLY A 648 -10.88 23.61 -19.28
N ASP A 649 -11.51 23.34 -20.42
CA ASP A 649 -12.73 22.53 -20.55
C ASP A 649 -12.42 21.04 -20.75
N THR A 650 -11.17 20.61 -20.63
CA THR A 650 -10.77 19.23 -20.94
C THR A 650 -10.06 18.60 -19.74
N VAL A 651 -10.34 17.33 -19.48
CA VAL A 651 -9.59 16.50 -18.54
C VAL A 651 -8.61 15.64 -19.33
N VAL A 652 -7.35 15.69 -18.95
CA VAL A 652 -6.26 14.97 -19.61
C VAL A 652 -5.69 13.93 -18.65
N ALA A 653 -5.31 12.77 -19.20
CA ALA A 653 -4.68 11.70 -18.45
C ALA A 653 -3.33 11.29 -19.01
N PHE A 654 -2.39 11.03 -18.10
CA PHE A 654 -1.05 10.58 -18.40
C PHE A 654 -0.76 9.32 -17.61
N ASP A 655 0.11 8.48 -18.14
CA ASP A 655 0.81 7.50 -17.32
C ASP A 655 1.68 8.24 -16.30
N ALA A 656 1.49 7.98 -15.01
CA ALA A 656 2.17 8.72 -13.94
C ALA A 656 3.70 8.50 -13.95
N VAL A 657 4.16 7.35 -14.45
CA VAL A 657 5.58 6.97 -14.44
C VAL A 657 6.31 7.47 -15.68
N SER A 658 5.72 7.29 -16.86
CA SER A 658 6.32 7.61 -18.16
C SER A 658 5.91 8.97 -18.73
N GLY A 659 4.83 9.57 -18.22
CA GLY A 659 4.28 10.83 -18.73
C GLY A 659 3.62 10.70 -20.09
N THR A 660 3.42 9.46 -20.58
CA THR A 660 2.81 9.23 -21.89
C THR A 660 1.34 9.65 -21.84
N PRO A 661 0.86 10.49 -22.79
CA PRO A 661 -0.54 10.86 -22.84
C PRO A 661 -1.37 9.60 -23.11
N ARG A 662 -2.38 9.36 -22.29
CA ARG A 662 -3.28 8.20 -22.41
C ARG A 662 -4.53 8.57 -23.19
N TRP A 663 -5.25 9.58 -22.70
CA TRP A 663 -6.51 10.04 -23.27
C TRP A 663 -6.80 11.49 -22.87
N ALA A 664 -7.76 12.09 -23.56
CA ALA A 664 -8.35 13.38 -23.19
C ALA A 664 -9.88 13.28 -23.29
N HIS A 665 -10.57 13.87 -22.32
CA HIS A 665 -12.02 13.87 -22.24
C HIS A 665 -12.53 15.31 -22.17
N ARG A 666 -13.34 15.72 -23.15
CA ARG A 666 -13.90 17.08 -23.17
C ARG A 666 -15.03 17.15 -22.16
N THR A 667 -15.00 18.18 -21.34
CA THR A 667 -15.96 18.48 -20.26
C THR A 667 -16.59 19.85 -20.49
N GLY A 668 -17.57 20.23 -19.66
CA GLY A 668 -18.11 21.58 -19.68
C GLY A 668 -17.16 22.61 -19.06
N PRO A 669 -17.36 23.92 -19.32
CA PRO A 669 -16.49 25.00 -18.82
C PRO A 669 -16.45 25.13 -17.28
N ALA A 670 -17.38 24.48 -16.56
CA ALA A 670 -17.49 24.51 -15.09
C ALA A 670 -17.31 23.10 -14.46
N ALA A 671 -16.44 22.28 -15.03
CA ALA A 671 -16.12 20.96 -14.47
C ALA A 671 -15.28 21.04 -13.20
N THR A 672 -15.57 20.16 -12.24
CA THR A 672 -14.77 19.93 -11.04
C THR A 672 -13.46 19.23 -11.40
N ASP A 673 -12.50 19.26 -10.48
CA ASP A 673 -11.28 18.48 -10.63
C ASP A 673 -11.61 16.96 -10.63
N PRO A 674 -10.84 16.13 -11.37
CA PRO A 674 -11.04 14.68 -11.42
C PRO A 674 -10.84 14.05 -10.04
N VAL A 675 -11.72 13.11 -9.69
CA VAL A 675 -11.66 12.37 -8.43
C VAL A 675 -11.50 10.88 -8.71
N PRO A 676 -10.42 10.22 -8.27
CA PRO A 676 -10.24 8.78 -8.47
C PRO A 676 -11.16 8.02 -7.50
N ALA A 677 -11.89 7.01 -8.01
CA ALA A 677 -12.88 6.25 -7.25
C ALA A 677 -12.83 4.77 -7.64
N ALA A 678 -12.34 3.90 -6.75
CA ALA A 678 -12.14 2.45 -6.94
C ALA A 678 -11.44 2.04 -8.23
N ASP A 679 -12.13 2.04 -9.38
CA ASP A 679 -11.70 1.63 -10.71
C ASP A 679 -12.08 2.66 -11.80
N ALA A 680 -12.49 3.87 -11.42
CA ALA A 680 -12.92 4.94 -12.30
C ALA A 680 -12.32 6.32 -11.93
N VAL A 681 -12.39 7.27 -12.85
CA VAL A 681 -12.15 8.70 -12.62
C VAL A 681 -13.48 9.44 -12.76
N CYS A 682 -13.96 10.02 -11.66
CA CYS A 682 -15.25 10.69 -11.60
C CYS A 682 -15.11 12.21 -11.73
N LEU A 683 -16.05 12.82 -12.44
CA LEU A 683 -16.12 14.24 -12.73
C LEU A 683 -17.55 14.73 -12.56
N SER A 684 -17.72 15.98 -12.13
CA SER A 684 -19.01 16.67 -12.20
C SER A 684 -18.87 18.03 -12.89
N TRP A 685 -19.95 18.51 -13.51
CA TRP A 685 -20.03 19.89 -14.01
C TRP A 685 -21.48 20.37 -14.00
N ALA A 686 -21.70 21.66 -13.79
CA ALA A 686 -23.04 22.25 -13.82
C ALA A 686 -23.29 22.97 -15.15
N VAL A 687 -24.53 22.87 -15.65
CA VAL A 687 -25.01 23.61 -16.82
C VAL A 687 -26.29 24.35 -16.41
N GLY A 688 -26.38 25.65 -16.74
CA GLY A 688 -27.62 26.42 -16.59
C GLY A 688 -28.66 25.94 -17.59
N VAL A 689 -29.91 25.76 -17.17
CA VAL A 689 -30.99 25.30 -18.05
C VAL A 689 -31.60 26.50 -18.77
N PRO A 690 -31.51 26.62 -20.11
CA PRO A 690 -32.08 27.76 -20.82
C PRO A 690 -33.60 27.84 -20.60
N GLY A 691 -34.09 28.98 -20.11
CA GLY A 691 -35.52 29.24 -19.91
C GLY A 691 -36.11 28.82 -18.55
N LEU A 692 -35.28 28.34 -17.61
CA LEU A 692 -35.67 28.04 -16.23
C LEU A 692 -34.64 28.63 -15.24
N ASP A 693 -35.10 29.06 -14.06
CA ASP A 693 -34.24 29.40 -12.92
C ASP A 693 -33.72 28.10 -12.27
N GLY A 694 -32.86 27.37 -12.98
CA GLY A 694 -32.39 26.07 -12.54
C GLY A 694 -31.05 25.67 -13.13
N THR A 695 -30.23 25.03 -12.31
CA THR A 695 -28.97 24.40 -12.70
C THR A 695 -29.15 22.88 -12.72
N ARG A 696 -28.44 22.21 -13.63
CA ARG A 696 -28.34 20.76 -13.66
C ARG A 696 -26.89 20.35 -13.51
N THR A 697 -26.62 19.51 -12.53
CA THR A 697 -25.30 18.90 -12.33
C THR A 697 -25.22 17.61 -13.12
N HIS A 698 -24.23 17.49 -13.98
CA HIS A 698 -23.86 16.27 -14.67
C HIS A 698 -22.74 15.56 -13.93
N LEU A 699 -22.79 14.24 -13.93
CA LEU A 699 -21.81 13.35 -13.34
C LEU A 699 -21.34 12.35 -14.39
N THR A 700 -20.06 12.05 -14.44
CA THR A 700 -19.51 11.06 -15.37
C THR A 700 -18.40 10.30 -14.69
N ALA A 701 -18.41 8.97 -14.87
CA ALA A 701 -17.26 8.13 -14.56
C ALA A 701 -16.56 7.75 -15.86
N LEU A 702 -15.26 7.99 -15.88
CA LEU A 702 -14.37 7.62 -16.96
C LEU A 702 -13.57 6.40 -16.55
N ASP A 703 -13.31 5.53 -17.52
CA ASP A 703 -12.32 4.49 -17.37
C ASP A 703 -10.92 5.14 -17.24
N PRO A 704 -10.13 4.83 -16.18
CA PRO A 704 -8.85 5.49 -15.94
C PRO A 704 -7.82 5.24 -17.05
N HIS A 705 -7.91 4.12 -17.77
CA HIS A 705 -6.91 3.74 -18.77
C HIS A 705 -7.26 4.21 -20.17
N THR A 706 -8.55 4.30 -20.49
CA THR A 706 -9.03 4.61 -21.84
C THR A 706 -9.73 5.96 -21.96
N GLY A 707 -10.21 6.56 -20.86
CA GLY A 707 -10.97 7.80 -20.86
C GLY A 707 -12.39 7.67 -21.41
N ALA A 708 -12.81 6.44 -21.72
CA ALA A 708 -14.16 6.15 -22.16
C ALA A 708 -15.15 6.38 -21.02
N ALA A 709 -16.28 7.01 -21.31
CA ALA A 709 -17.34 7.17 -20.34
C ALA A 709 -17.94 5.78 -20.03
N ARG A 710 -17.78 5.31 -18.79
CA ARG A 710 -18.44 4.10 -18.31
C ARG A 710 -19.93 4.33 -18.11
N TRP A 711 -20.26 5.51 -17.59
CA TRP A 711 -21.63 5.99 -17.46
C TRP A 711 -21.65 7.52 -17.36
N ARG A 712 -22.79 8.11 -17.71
CA ARG A 712 -23.10 9.52 -17.48
C ARG A 712 -24.46 9.63 -16.77
N SER A 713 -24.57 10.56 -15.84
CA SER A 713 -25.79 10.83 -15.08
C SER A 713 -25.99 12.34 -14.94
N SER A 714 -27.21 12.77 -14.62
CA SER A 714 -27.50 14.18 -14.38
C SER A 714 -28.61 14.34 -13.35
N ALA A 715 -28.50 15.38 -12.54
CA ALA A 715 -29.40 15.69 -11.44
C ALA A 715 -29.77 17.17 -11.43
N ALA A 716 -31.01 17.48 -11.06
CA ALA A 716 -31.41 18.87 -10.81
C ALA A 716 -30.64 19.41 -9.58
N GLY A 717 -30.31 20.70 -9.61
CA GLY A 717 -29.54 21.36 -8.55
C GLY A 717 -28.08 21.57 -8.89
N THR A 718 -27.45 22.47 -8.13
CA THR A 718 -26.03 22.79 -8.21
C THR A 718 -25.24 21.91 -7.26
N ALA A 719 -24.16 21.29 -7.73
CA ALA A 719 -23.19 20.65 -6.85
C ALA A 719 -22.60 21.68 -5.88
N ALA A 720 -22.83 21.49 -4.58
CA ALA A 720 -22.27 22.36 -3.54
C ALA A 720 -20.78 22.08 -3.33
N LEU A 721 -20.35 20.85 -3.59
CA LEU A 721 -18.96 20.39 -3.55
C LEU A 721 -18.67 19.48 -4.74
N GLY A 722 -17.38 19.31 -5.05
CA GLY A 722 -16.92 18.24 -5.92
C GLY A 722 -17.32 16.87 -5.37
N PRO A 723 -17.43 15.84 -6.23
CA PRO A 723 -17.77 14.50 -5.78
C PRO A 723 -16.72 13.97 -4.80
N VAL A 724 -17.14 13.25 -3.77
CA VAL A 724 -16.26 12.60 -2.80
C VAL A 724 -16.31 11.10 -3.04
N ALA A 725 -15.17 10.51 -3.38
CA ALA A 725 -15.06 9.08 -3.61
C ALA A 725 -14.57 8.35 -2.35
N VAL A 726 -15.21 7.24 -2.03
CA VAL A 726 -14.88 6.37 -0.89
C VAL A 726 -14.99 4.92 -1.34
N GLY A 727 -13.85 4.28 -1.57
CA GLY A 727 -13.84 2.96 -2.20
C GLY A 727 -14.63 2.98 -3.52
N ARG A 728 -15.68 2.16 -3.61
CA ARG A 728 -16.58 2.09 -4.76
C ARG A 728 -17.74 3.09 -4.72
N MET A 729 -17.89 3.86 -3.64
CA MET A 729 -19.00 4.79 -3.47
C MET A 729 -18.60 6.21 -3.88
N LEU A 730 -19.47 6.86 -4.63
CA LEU A 730 -19.35 8.26 -5.04
C LEU A 730 -20.47 9.07 -4.38
N PHE A 731 -20.07 10.02 -3.55
CA PHE A 731 -20.97 10.91 -2.83
C PHE A 731 -21.00 12.29 -3.49
N VAL A 732 -22.20 12.83 -3.71
CA VAL A 732 -22.39 14.14 -4.35
C VAL A 732 -23.41 14.93 -3.56
N VAL A 733 -23.06 16.15 -3.16
CA VAL A 733 -24.01 17.03 -2.48
C VAL A 733 -24.59 18.02 -3.48
N LEU A 734 -25.91 17.99 -3.64
CA LEU A 734 -26.66 18.87 -4.52
C LEU A 734 -27.50 19.84 -3.71
N SER A 735 -27.56 21.09 -4.16
CA SER A 735 -28.44 22.11 -3.61
C SER A 735 -29.43 22.59 -4.67
N ASP A 736 -30.71 22.61 -4.32
CA ASP A 736 -31.80 23.11 -5.15
C ASP A 736 -32.85 23.87 -4.31
N SER A 737 -34.01 24.19 -4.89
CA SER A 737 -35.11 24.87 -4.20
C SER A 737 -35.74 24.05 -3.07
N SER A 738 -35.48 22.74 -2.99
CA SER A 738 -35.98 21.83 -1.95
C SER A 738 -35.02 21.69 -0.77
N GLY A 739 -33.76 22.14 -0.91
CA GLY A 739 -32.75 22.12 0.15
C GLY A 739 -31.40 21.59 -0.34
N VAL A 740 -30.63 21.04 0.58
CA VAL A 740 -29.32 20.42 0.32
C VAL A 740 -29.42 18.92 0.57
N ASN A 741 -29.11 18.12 -0.44
CA ASN A 741 -29.26 16.67 -0.40
C ASN A 741 -27.94 15.98 -0.74
N LEU A 742 -27.57 14.98 0.07
CA LEU A 742 -26.46 14.08 -0.21
C LEU A 742 -26.96 12.90 -1.04
N HIS A 743 -26.33 12.66 -2.18
CA HIS A 743 -26.61 11.52 -3.07
C HIS A 743 -25.44 10.55 -3.07
N ALA A 744 -25.74 9.26 -3.16
CA ALA A 744 -24.73 8.19 -3.21
C ALA A 744 -24.93 7.30 -4.44
N LEU A 745 -23.83 7.02 -5.15
CA LEU A 745 -23.78 6.23 -6.38
C LEU A 745 -22.65 5.20 -6.27
N ASP A 746 -22.80 4.03 -6.88
CA ASP A 746 -21.66 3.15 -7.14
C ASP A 746 -20.85 3.75 -8.31
N ALA A 747 -19.56 3.98 -8.08
CA ALA A 747 -18.66 4.66 -9.00
C ALA A 747 -18.44 3.87 -10.31
N ALA A 748 -18.59 2.54 -10.31
CA ALA A 748 -18.41 1.74 -11.52
C ALA A 748 -19.67 1.68 -12.38
N THR A 749 -20.84 1.67 -11.75
CA THR A 749 -22.13 1.43 -12.44
C THR A 749 -22.98 2.68 -12.60
N GLY A 750 -22.74 3.72 -11.81
CA GLY A 750 -23.55 4.94 -11.78
C GLY A 750 -24.96 4.72 -11.21
N ARG A 751 -25.22 3.54 -10.64
CA ARG A 751 -26.51 3.17 -10.05
C ARG A 751 -26.49 3.48 -8.56
N SER A 752 -27.67 3.80 -8.01
CA SER A 752 -27.83 3.83 -6.56
C SER A 752 -27.64 2.41 -6.02
N PRO A 753 -26.89 2.21 -4.93
CA PRO A 753 -26.78 0.89 -4.33
C PRO A 753 -28.18 0.44 -3.87
N GLY A 754 -28.66 -0.70 -4.37
CA GLY A 754 -29.74 -1.39 -3.70
C GLY A 754 -29.18 -1.93 -2.39
N TRP A 755 -29.49 -1.27 -1.28
CA TRP A 755 -28.93 -1.59 0.04
C TRP A 755 -29.18 -3.04 0.50
N ASP A 756 -30.10 -3.77 -0.15
CA ASP A 756 -30.30 -5.22 0.04
C ASP A 756 -29.09 -6.08 -0.39
N THR A 757 -28.15 -5.55 -1.18
CA THR A 757 -26.98 -6.32 -1.67
C THR A 757 -25.69 -6.10 -0.90
N ILE A 758 -25.62 -5.09 -0.01
CA ILE A 758 -24.40 -4.79 0.77
C ILE A 758 -24.47 -5.41 2.18
N GLY A 759 -25.67 -5.69 2.69
CA GLY A 759 -25.88 -6.34 3.99
C GLY A 759 -25.57 -7.84 4.05
N GLY A 760 -25.13 -8.46 2.94
CA GLY A 760 -24.86 -9.90 2.85
C GLY A 760 -23.50 -10.36 3.39
N ALA A 761 -22.63 -9.44 3.79
CA ALA A 761 -21.36 -9.73 4.44
C ALA A 761 -21.29 -8.98 5.78
N ARG A 762 -22.10 -9.44 6.75
CA ARG A 762 -21.97 -9.07 8.17
C ARG A 762 -21.30 -10.21 8.93
#